data_AF-A0A349E051-F1
#
_entry.id   AF-A0A349E051-F1
#
_cell.length_a   1.000
_cell.length_b   1.000
_cell.length_c   1.000
_cell.angle_alpha   90.00
_cell.angle_beta   90.00
_cell.angle_gamma   90.00
#
_symmetry.space_group_name_H-M   'P 1'
#
loop_
_entity.id
_entity.type
_entity.pdbx_description
1 polymer ?
#
loop_
_entity_poly.entity_id
_entity_poly.type
_entity_poly.pdbx_seq_one_letter_code
_entity_poly.pdbx_strand_id
1 'polypeptide(L)'
;MKYIYILLILLWPQMMVYAQSSDSTLLQIEQYPLSIQDFLEATPRESLYNLDSLQLQAALQTYIDFRLQLIKAQQLGLHRDSVVLTELNAYRKTLLPRYLNKKAAVERLARQTIYKRMQQEVRVSHIFIKIKNWRNTREIKAVLQKMDSLRNALVAGADFAALARRYSQAVRSRSRGGDIGYITSPQQDPRLEAAAYTLPIGEISHPIRTRYGFHLIKVQARIPHRGERLVSHIMLRRRVGEPTQDSLAKEKIYKIYKSLQAGAGWDSLCRIYSEHKVSRSSGGKLPWFSGGRMPLSFEKAAYTLKQKGSFSAPIRTAYGWHLLRLDSTRALRSYAQLKAGLLAHLRQDSTRLSMITQAYYEILQEEQQWKESAEKPKILAAFDQSLSVGQWKMPQDKALLNQPLGFTAKESIPIPAVLFYRYALAHQKAVSLDYQTYAKLLYTFFVRELLQTRAEAMLDRKYPEYKRSMQQFTEAVLATELKKRAVWDKAAQDKVGLNAYFAQHKAQYAIQYQVQGGVEAQLFQSKDQLQLHKAVEAFQQGTYLVRTWEEYPLFFENNNEQVFPKYRKILTDVYKLHQGVLGSNIKVTSSRSQGVSDAAYKQYCDRIEKAFRDLGVAKEHIQFVCRQAGTPQPGHACRFTLGVQTKGMRAIPQAFEGVRIKNGFMKKSTLPAGIALKPGVQQFESDGIYYWVNVQDVQTDRPKTLEEIKGFVIRDYQQAQEKSWMAKLRKAYKVKILPEGLRLLQEMIKKTEAK
;
A
#
# COMPACT_ATOMS: atom_id res chain seq x y z
N MET A 1 -13.69 31.77 54.74
CA MET A 1 -13.08 30.72 55.61
C MET A 1 -11.73 30.39 54.97
N LYS A 2 -10.61 31.02 55.33
CA LYS A 2 -9.79 30.85 56.55
C LYS A 2 -9.22 29.41 56.71
N TYR A 3 -7.89 29.32 56.49
CA TYR A 3 -6.91 28.33 56.99
C TYR A 3 -6.98 26.89 56.44
N ILE A 4 -5.95 26.05 56.29
CA ILE A 4 -4.46 25.98 56.44
C ILE A 4 -4.11 24.67 55.67
N TYR A 5 -3.04 24.58 54.87
CA TYR A 5 -1.78 23.90 55.27
C TYR A 5 -0.60 24.40 54.43
N ILE A 6 0.24 25.19 55.11
CA ILE A 6 1.69 25.17 54.94
C ILE A 6 2.18 23.84 55.51
N LEU A 7 2.80 22.98 54.70
CA LEU A 7 3.89 22.05 55.06
C LEU A 7 4.17 21.07 53.91
N LEU A 8 5.05 21.48 52.99
CA LEU A 8 6.07 20.63 52.33
C LEU A 8 6.96 21.49 51.40
N ILE A 9 7.33 22.69 51.88
CA ILE A 9 8.53 23.39 51.41
C ILE A 9 9.67 22.82 52.24
N LEU A 10 10.22 21.68 51.82
CA LEU A 10 11.54 21.15 52.24
C LEU A 10 11.93 19.88 51.44
N LEU A 11 11.50 19.76 50.19
CA LEU A 11 11.97 18.72 49.25
C LEU A 11 12.09 19.26 47.81
N TRP A 12 12.39 20.56 47.67
CA TRP A 12 12.58 21.21 46.37
C TRP A 12 13.90 21.98 46.14
N PRO A 13 15.04 21.72 46.82
CA PRO A 13 16.33 22.19 46.30
C PRO A 13 16.93 21.24 45.24
N GLN A 14 16.58 19.94 45.25
CA GLN A 14 17.31 18.97 44.44
C GLN A 14 16.99 18.99 42.94
N MET A 15 15.80 19.45 42.54
CA MET A 15 15.47 19.57 41.11
C MET A 15 16.04 20.83 40.45
N MET A 16 16.28 21.91 41.21
CA MET A 16 16.91 23.13 40.66
C MET A 16 18.43 22.96 40.49
N VAL A 17 19.10 22.24 41.40
CA VAL A 17 20.55 21.99 41.30
C VAL A 17 20.87 21.02 40.14
N TYR A 18 20.02 20.03 39.86
CA TYR A 18 20.24 19.06 38.79
C TYR A 18 20.22 19.70 37.38
N ALA A 19 19.38 20.71 37.18
CA ALA A 19 19.32 21.47 35.94
C ALA A 19 20.54 22.39 35.74
N GLN A 20 21.14 22.90 36.82
CA GLN A 20 22.36 23.70 36.75
C GLN A 20 23.64 22.85 36.56
N SER A 21 23.67 21.61 37.06
CA SER A 21 24.88 20.77 36.94
C SER A 21 25.09 20.18 35.54
N SER A 22 24.02 19.82 34.80
CA SER A 22 24.13 19.21 33.46
C SER A 22 24.58 20.18 32.37
N ASP A 23 24.37 21.48 32.56
CA ASP A 23 24.81 22.52 31.62
C ASP A 23 26.31 22.86 31.78
N SER A 24 26.98 22.31 32.80
CA SER A 24 28.41 22.48 33.02
C SER A 24 29.21 21.98 31.83
N THR A 25 30.25 22.73 31.44
CA THR A 25 31.14 22.31 30.35
C THR A 25 31.93 21.07 30.76
N LEU A 26 31.72 19.98 30.02
CA LEU A 26 32.42 18.71 30.20
C LEU A 26 33.79 18.75 29.51
N LEU A 27 33.81 19.21 28.27
CA LEU A 27 35.02 19.28 27.46
C LEU A 27 34.94 20.40 26.43
N GLN A 28 36.08 20.77 25.87
CA GLN A 28 36.21 21.81 24.86
C GLN A 28 37.04 21.27 23.70
N ILE A 29 36.56 21.48 22.48
CA ILE A 29 37.30 21.20 21.25
C ILE A 29 37.53 22.53 20.54
N GLU A 30 38.77 23.00 20.48
CA GLU A 30 39.11 24.34 20.01
C GLU A 30 38.28 25.43 20.75
N GLN A 31 37.44 26.16 20.02
CA GLN A 31 36.54 27.19 20.53
C GLN A 31 35.13 26.69 20.86
N TYR A 32 34.87 25.38 20.73
CA TYR A 32 33.54 24.78 20.91
C TYR A 32 33.44 24.12 22.29
N PRO A 33 32.81 24.78 23.29
CA PRO A 33 32.52 24.15 24.58
C PRO A 33 31.39 23.14 24.43
N LEU A 34 31.51 21.99 25.08
CA LEU A 34 30.56 20.88 25.08
C LEU A 34 30.15 20.54 26.51
N SER A 35 28.86 20.58 26.79
CA SER A 35 28.29 20.37 28.12
C SER A 35 28.16 18.88 28.46
N ILE A 36 27.91 18.59 29.74
CA ILE A 36 27.52 17.25 30.19
C ILE A 36 26.22 16.81 29.50
N GLN A 37 25.26 17.73 29.35
CA GLN A 37 24.01 17.47 28.65
C GLN A 37 24.23 17.06 27.19
N ASP A 38 25.13 17.72 26.46
CA ASP A 38 25.46 17.35 25.08
C ASP A 38 26.03 15.92 24.96
N PHE A 39 26.74 15.45 25.98
CA PHE A 39 27.24 14.07 26.04
C PHE A 39 26.09 13.09 26.33
N LEU A 40 25.32 13.35 27.39
CA LEU A 40 24.21 12.49 27.81
C LEU A 40 23.11 12.37 26.74
N GLU A 41 22.91 13.39 25.91
CA GLU A 41 21.93 13.34 24.82
C GLU A 41 22.38 12.56 23.59
N ALA A 42 23.70 12.48 23.38
CA ALA A 42 24.33 11.79 22.25
C ALA A 42 24.66 10.32 22.55
N THR A 43 24.71 9.94 23.83
CA THR A 43 24.98 8.56 24.25
C THR A 43 23.67 7.84 24.65
N PRO A 44 23.40 6.63 24.13
CA PRO A 44 22.24 5.84 24.55
C PRO A 44 22.26 5.62 26.06
N ARG A 45 21.09 5.75 26.72
CA ARG A 45 21.01 5.61 28.19
C ARG A 45 21.45 4.23 28.65
N GLU A 46 21.15 3.20 27.86
CA GLU A 46 21.54 1.82 28.12
C GLU A 46 23.05 1.64 28.17
N SER A 47 23.79 2.46 27.40
CA SER A 47 25.26 2.46 27.35
C SER A 47 25.91 3.23 28.50
N LEU A 48 25.12 3.86 29.37
CA LEU A 48 25.60 4.68 30.49
C LEU A 48 25.44 4.00 31.86
N TYR A 49 24.79 2.84 31.94
CA TYR A 49 24.61 2.11 33.20
C TYR A 49 25.84 1.29 33.57
N ASN A 50 26.20 1.28 34.87
CA ASN A 50 27.27 0.45 35.44
C ASN A 50 28.64 0.63 34.76
N LEU A 51 28.94 1.83 34.29
CA LEU A 51 30.23 2.12 33.66
C LEU A 51 31.33 2.25 34.71
N ASP A 52 32.35 1.41 34.62
CA ASP A 52 33.60 1.65 35.33
C ASP A 52 34.37 2.85 34.72
N SER A 53 35.44 3.26 35.39
CA SER A 53 36.27 4.40 34.96
C SER A 53 36.84 4.23 33.54
N LEU A 54 37.20 3.00 33.14
CA LEU A 54 37.77 2.69 31.83
C LEU A 54 36.70 2.74 30.74
N GLN A 55 35.51 2.19 31.03
CA GLN A 55 34.37 2.19 30.11
C GLN A 55 33.83 3.61 29.89
N LEU A 56 33.79 4.44 30.95
CA LEU A 56 33.44 5.87 30.81
C LEU A 56 34.46 6.63 29.96
N GLN A 57 35.76 6.38 30.13
CA GLN A 57 36.79 6.96 29.28
C GLN A 57 36.63 6.53 27.82
N ALA A 58 36.31 5.27 27.55
CA ALA A 58 36.06 4.77 26.20
C ALA A 58 34.83 5.43 25.56
N ALA A 59 33.73 5.57 26.32
CA ALA A 59 32.53 6.26 25.88
C ALA A 59 32.80 7.74 25.58
N LEU A 60 33.53 8.43 26.47
CA LEU A 60 33.94 9.81 26.27
C LEU A 60 34.83 9.97 25.03
N GLN A 61 35.74 9.03 24.80
CA GLN A 61 36.60 9.06 23.61
C GLN A 61 35.79 8.85 22.32
N THR A 62 34.81 7.94 22.33
CA THR A 62 33.92 7.73 21.17
C THR A 62 33.09 8.98 20.89
N TYR A 63 32.61 9.66 21.95
CA TYR A 63 31.93 10.94 21.81
C TYR A 63 32.85 12.02 21.23
N ILE A 64 34.07 12.18 21.76
CA ILE A 64 35.07 13.13 21.24
C ILE A 64 35.33 12.86 19.76
N ASP A 65 35.59 11.61 19.38
CA ASP A 65 35.83 11.21 18.00
C ASP A 65 34.68 11.60 17.07
N PHE A 66 33.44 11.35 17.51
CA PHE A 66 32.26 11.76 16.77
C PHE A 66 32.18 13.28 16.61
N ARG A 67 32.43 14.05 17.67
CA ARG A 67 32.43 15.52 17.62
C ARG A 67 33.53 16.08 16.69
N LEU A 68 34.71 15.47 16.67
CA LEU A 68 35.77 15.82 15.73
C LEU A 68 35.34 15.60 14.27
N GLN A 69 34.65 14.50 13.99
CA GLN A 69 34.08 14.24 12.66
C GLN A 69 33.08 15.34 12.27
N LEU A 70 32.17 15.71 13.17
CA LEU A 70 31.19 16.77 12.88
C LEU A 70 31.84 18.12 12.60
N ILE A 71 32.82 18.53 13.41
CA ILE A 71 33.57 19.79 13.19
C ILE A 71 34.26 19.75 11.83
N LYS A 72 34.92 18.63 11.49
CA LYS A 72 35.58 18.48 10.20
C LYS A 72 34.59 18.53 9.03
N ALA A 73 33.44 17.86 9.16
CA ALA A 73 32.37 17.87 8.16
C ALA A 73 31.84 19.30 7.93
N GLN A 74 31.67 20.08 9.00
CA GLN A 74 31.25 21.48 8.92
C GLN A 74 32.29 22.36 8.23
N GLN A 75 33.57 22.23 8.57
CA GLN A 75 34.67 22.97 7.93
C GLN A 75 34.79 22.68 6.43
N LEU A 76 34.47 21.45 6.01
CA LEU A 76 34.42 21.07 4.58
C LEU A 76 33.11 21.53 3.89
N GLY A 77 32.21 22.20 4.60
CA GLY A 77 30.95 22.69 4.03
C GLY A 77 29.91 21.59 3.76
N LEU A 78 30.07 20.38 4.32
CA LEU A 78 29.17 19.25 4.01
C LEU A 78 27.71 19.50 4.44
N HIS A 79 27.48 20.40 5.39
CA HIS A 79 26.13 20.85 5.79
C HIS A 79 25.38 21.61 4.69
N ARG A 80 26.06 22.00 3.60
CA ARG A 80 25.46 22.63 2.40
C ARG A 80 25.54 21.73 1.17
N ASP A 81 26.12 20.54 1.31
CA ASP A 81 26.27 19.59 0.22
C ASP A 81 24.90 19.06 -0.23
N SER A 82 24.72 18.92 -1.55
CA SER A 82 23.44 18.53 -2.12
C SER A 82 23.02 17.12 -1.71
N VAL A 83 23.96 16.19 -1.52
CA VAL A 83 23.69 14.82 -1.07
C VAL A 83 23.14 14.84 0.34
N VAL A 84 23.83 15.54 1.25
CA VAL A 84 23.40 15.74 2.64
C VAL A 84 22.02 16.39 2.68
N LEU A 85 21.83 17.53 2.02
CA LEU A 85 20.55 18.23 1.99
C LEU A 85 19.41 17.36 1.43
N THR A 86 19.70 16.50 0.45
CA THR A 86 18.71 15.56 -0.10
C THR A 86 18.28 14.54 0.95
N GLU A 87 19.22 13.92 1.67
CA GLU A 87 18.90 12.96 2.74
C GLU A 87 18.14 13.61 3.90
N LEU A 88 18.57 14.81 4.34
CA LEU A 88 17.87 15.56 5.39
C LEU A 88 16.43 15.89 4.98
N ASN A 89 16.23 16.33 3.73
CA ASN A 89 14.89 16.64 3.22
C ASN A 89 14.02 15.38 3.08
N ALA A 90 14.61 14.24 2.72
CA ALA A 90 13.90 12.98 2.67
C ALA A 90 13.42 12.58 4.07
N TYR A 91 14.32 12.61 5.06
CA TYR A 91 13.97 12.30 6.45
C TYR A 91 12.92 13.26 7.02
N ARG A 92 13.08 14.57 6.78
CA ARG A 92 12.11 15.59 7.17
C ARG A 92 10.70 15.24 6.71
N LYS A 93 10.54 14.88 5.42
CA LYS A 93 9.24 14.48 4.84
C LYS A 93 8.61 13.27 5.54
N THR A 94 9.41 12.35 6.09
CA THR A 94 8.89 11.20 6.86
C THR A 94 8.33 11.60 8.23
N LEU A 95 8.86 12.67 8.83
CA LEU A 95 8.42 13.18 10.12
C LEU A 95 7.17 14.07 10.02
N LEU A 96 7.05 14.85 8.93
CA LEU A 96 5.97 15.82 8.74
C LEU A 96 4.55 15.30 9.08
N PRO A 97 4.12 14.09 8.66
CA PRO A 97 2.76 13.61 8.95
C PRO A 97 2.42 13.54 10.44
N ARG A 98 3.42 13.31 11.31
CA ARG A 98 3.22 13.23 12.77
C ARG A 98 3.00 14.61 13.39
N TYR A 99 3.67 15.63 12.87
CA TYR A 99 3.71 16.97 13.46
C TYR A 99 2.76 17.98 12.79
N LEU A 100 2.44 17.82 11.50
CA LEU A 100 1.51 18.69 10.75
C LEU A 100 0.04 18.35 11.01
N ASN A 101 -0.28 18.02 12.26
CA ASN A 101 -1.51 17.45 12.80
C ASN A 101 -2.82 17.68 12.00
N LYS A 102 -3.10 16.82 11.01
CA LYS A 102 -4.37 16.81 10.27
C LYS A 102 -5.59 16.43 11.13
N LYS A 103 -5.41 15.99 12.39
CA LYS A 103 -6.53 15.70 13.31
C LYS A 103 -7.35 16.95 13.57
N ALA A 104 -6.69 18.09 13.77
CA ALA A 104 -7.36 19.37 13.98
C ALA A 104 -8.20 19.78 12.75
N ALA A 105 -7.68 19.53 11.55
CA ALA A 105 -8.41 19.80 10.30
C ALA A 105 -9.66 18.91 10.14
N VAL A 106 -9.55 17.62 10.44
CA VAL A 106 -10.72 16.71 10.43
C VAL A 106 -11.74 17.11 11.48
N GLU A 107 -11.29 17.51 12.68
CA GLU A 107 -12.17 17.98 13.74
C GLU A 107 -12.88 19.29 13.37
N ARG A 108 -12.15 20.24 12.78
CA ARG A 108 -12.70 21.48 12.25
C ARG A 108 -13.75 21.20 11.20
N LEU A 109 -13.44 20.38 10.18
CA LEU A 109 -14.40 19.98 9.16
C LEU A 109 -15.65 19.34 9.77
N ALA A 110 -15.47 18.41 10.72
CA ALA A 110 -16.56 17.73 11.40
C ALA A 110 -17.47 18.71 12.15
N ARG A 111 -16.90 19.65 12.90
CA ARG A 111 -17.65 20.58 13.75
C ARG A 111 -18.25 21.75 12.96
N GLN A 112 -17.43 22.43 12.17
CA GLN A 112 -17.78 23.69 11.53
C GLN A 112 -18.54 23.52 10.22
N THR A 113 -18.39 22.38 9.53
CA THR A 113 -19.10 22.13 8.28
C THR A 113 -20.12 21.01 8.41
N ILE A 114 -19.68 19.80 8.77
CA ILE A 114 -20.55 18.62 8.72
C ILE A 114 -21.65 18.72 9.77
N TYR A 115 -21.30 18.95 11.03
CA TYR A 115 -22.29 19.04 12.11
C TYR A 115 -23.23 20.23 11.96
N LYS A 116 -22.74 21.40 11.51
CA LYS A 116 -23.61 22.54 11.19
C LYS A 116 -24.62 22.19 10.11
N ARG A 117 -24.18 21.51 9.03
CA ARG A 117 -25.09 21.02 7.98
C ARG A 117 -26.09 20.00 8.51
N MET A 118 -25.70 19.13 9.45
CA MET A 118 -26.62 18.18 10.08
C MET A 118 -27.78 18.82 10.84
N GLN A 119 -27.67 20.09 11.25
CA GLN A 119 -28.77 20.79 11.94
C GLN A 119 -29.95 21.12 11.02
N GLN A 120 -29.78 20.95 9.71
CA GLN A 120 -30.81 21.22 8.72
C GLN A 120 -30.90 20.05 7.73
N GLU A 121 -32.06 19.92 7.09
CA GLU A 121 -32.28 19.00 6.00
C GLU A 121 -32.68 19.78 4.75
N VAL A 122 -32.12 19.40 3.61
CA VAL A 122 -32.34 20.12 2.34
C VAL A 122 -33.05 19.21 1.36
N ARG A 123 -34.23 19.61 0.85
CA ARG A 123 -34.92 18.86 -0.19
C ARG A 123 -34.36 19.23 -1.56
N VAL A 124 -33.92 18.22 -2.31
CA VAL A 124 -33.22 18.43 -3.58
C VAL A 124 -33.85 17.60 -4.69
N SER A 125 -33.98 18.20 -5.87
CA SER A 125 -34.11 17.46 -7.14
C SER A 125 -32.81 17.48 -7.91
N HIS A 126 -32.50 16.40 -8.64
CA HIS A 126 -31.34 16.37 -9.52
C HIS A 126 -31.60 15.73 -10.89
N ILE A 127 -30.86 16.21 -11.89
CA ILE A 127 -30.66 15.57 -13.20
C ILE A 127 -29.22 15.09 -13.26
N PHE A 128 -29.00 13.81 -13.55
CA PHE A 128 -27.67 13.19 -13.58
C PHE A 128 -27.39 12.63 -14.98
N ILE A 129 -26.20 12.90 -15.52
CA ILE A 129 -25.69 12.26 -16.73
C ILE A 129 -24.33 11.63 -16.40
N LYS A 130 -24.21 10.32 -16.60
CA LYS A 130 -23.03 9.52 -16.31
C LYS A 130 -21.92 9.80 -17.32
N ILE A 131 -20.68 9.81 -16.84
CA ILE A 131 -19.49 9.74 -17.68
C ILE A 131 -18.93 8.32 -17.61
N LYS A 132 -18.77 7.68 -18.77
CA LYS A 132 -18.22 6.32 -18.88
C LYS A 132 -16.70 6.32 -18.79
N ASN A 133 -16.05 7.24 -19.50
CA ASN A 133 -14.59 7.34 -19.51
C ASN A 133 -14.14 8.78 -19.31
N TRP A 134 -13.58 9.08 -18.13
CA TRP A 134 -13.03 10.40 -17.81
C TRP A 134 -11.80 10.81 -18.64
N ARG A 135 -11.24 9.90 -19.46
CA ARG A 135 -10.19 10.22 -20.45
C ARG A 135 -10.75 10.62 -21.80
N ASN A 136 -12.04 10.39 -22.07
CA ASN A 136 -12.67 10.77 -23.32
C ASN A 136 -13.14 12.23 -23.27
N THR A 137 -12.30 13.14 -23.75
CA THR A 137 -12.59 14.59 -23.77
C THR A 137 -13.82 14.94 -24.63
N ARG A 138 -14.08 14.19 -25.71
CA ARG A 138 -15.27 14.38 -26.55
C ARG A 138 -16.56 14.04 -25.79
N GLU A 139 -16.58 12.94 -25.04
CA GLU A 139 -17.72 12.56 -24.18
C GLU A 139 -17.98 13.65 -23.13
N ILE A 140 -16.92 14.11 -22.43
CA ILE A 140 -17.04 15.14 -21.40
C ILE A 140 -17.60 16.44 -21.99
N LYS A 141 -17.09 16.89 -23.14
CA LYS A 141 -17.57 18.11 -23.81
C LYS A 141 -19.04 17.99 -24.21
N ALA A 142 -19.44 16.86 -24.81
CA ALA A 142 -20.82 16.64 -25.22
C ALA A 142 -21.79 16.61 -24.01
N VAL A 143 -21.39 15.97 -22.90
CA VAL A 143 -22.20 15.95 -21.68
C VAL A 143 -22.30 17.33 -21.04
N LEU A 144 -21.21 18.12 -21.00
CA LEU A 144 -21.25 19.49 -20.49
C LEU A 144 -22.19 20.37 -21.33
N GLN A 145 -22.06 20.35 -22.66
CA GLN A 145 -22.98 21.07 -23.56
C GLN A 145 -24.44 20.65 -23.33
N LYS A 146 -24.70 19.36 -23.12
CA LYS A 146 -26.03 18.88 -22.80
C LYS A 146 -26.54 19.40 -21.47
N MET A 147 -25.68 19.43 -20.44
CA MET A 147 -26.03 19.97 -19.13
C MET A 147 -26.30 21.48 -19.18
N ASP A 148 -25.51 22.23 -19.94
CA ASP A 148 -25.72 23.68 -20.11
C ASP A 148 -27.04 23.97 -20.84
N SER A 149 -27.35 23.21 -21.90
CA SER A 149 -28.65 23.30 -22.59
C SER A 149 -29.83 23.00 -21.66
N LEU A 150 -29.73 21.95 -20.84
CA LEU A 150 -30.76 21.62 -19.85
C LEU A 150 -30.89 22.71 -18.79
N ARG A 151 -29.78 23.25 -18.30
CA ARG A 151 -29.79 24.35 -17.33
C ARG A 151 -30.45 25.60 -17.91
N ASN A 152 -30.12 26.00 -19.13
CA ASN A 152 -30.70 27.18 -19.77
C ASN A 152 -32.22 27.02 -19.93
N ALA A 153 -32.69 25.84 -20.34
CA ALA A 153 -34.12 25.57 -20.40
C ALA A 153 -34.79 25.67 -19.02
N LEU A 154 -34.16 25.14 -17.96
CA LEU A 154 -34.68 25.22 -16.59
C LEU A 154 -34.72 26.66 -16.06
N VAL A 155 -33.68 27.46 -16.35
CA VAL A 155 -33.63 28.88 -15.97
C VAL A 155 -34.68 29.69 -16.73
N ALA A 156 -34.97 29.32 -17.99
CA ALA A 156 -36.05 29.89 -18.79
C ALA A 156 -37.47 29.39 -18.38
N GLY A 157 -37.60 28.59 -17.32
CA GLY A 157 -38.89 28.19 -16.76
C GLY A 157 -39.38 26.78 -17.15
N ALA A 158 -38.58 25.97 -17.83
CA ALA A 158 -38.98 24.58 -18.14
C ALA A 158 -39.20 23.74 -16.86
N ASP A 159 -40.16 22.81 -16.90
CA ASP A 159 -40.45 21.93 -15.77
C ASP A 159 -39.27 20.98 -15.46
N PHE A 160 -38.72 21.11 -14.25
CA PHE A 160 -37.60 20.28 -13.81
C PHE A 160 -37.96 18.79 -13.81
N ALA A 161 -39.18 18.45 -13.38
CA ALA A 161 -39.59 17.06 -13.25
C ALA A 161 -39.70 16.38 -14.62
N ALA A 162 -40.21 17.07 -15.64
CA ALA A 162 -40.29 16.61 -17.01
C ALA A 162 -38.90 16.37 -17.60
N LEU A 163 -37.97 17.34 -17.48
CA LEU A 163 -36.60 17.18 -17.98
C LEU A 163 -35.86 16.07 -17.23
N ALA A 164 -36.05 15.95 -15.92
CA ALA A 164 -35.46 14.87 -15.14
C ALA A 164 -35.98 13.49 -15.59
N ARG A 165 -37.30 13.33 -15.80
CA ARG A 165 -37.88 12.09 -16.32
C ARG A 165 -37.32 11.70 -17.69
N ARG A 166 -37.14 12.69 -18.56
CA ARG A 166 -36.68 12.49 -19.95
C ARG A 166 -35.19 12.22 -20.07
N TYR A 167 -34.34 12.97 -19.35
CA TYR A 167 -32.90 13.00 -19.60
C TYR A 167 -32.03 12.45 -18.47
N SER A 168 -32.53 12.39 -17.24
CA SER A 168 -31.72 11.91 -16.12
C SER A 168 -31.44 10.42 -16.25
N GLN A 169 -30.21 10.02 -15.97
CA GLN A 169 -29.76 8.63 -15.87
C GLN A 169 -29.78 8.13 -14.41
N ALA A 170 -30.21 8.96 -13.46
CA ALA A 170 -30.40 8.53 -12.06
C ALA A 170 -31.69 7.73 -11.90
N VAL A 171 -31.61 6.42 -12.14
CA VAL A 171 -32.76 5.48 -12.15
C VAL A 171 -33.72 5.66 -10.96
N ARG A 172 -33.18 5.85 -9.74
CA ARG A 172 -33.98 5.94 -8.50
C ARG A 172 -34.82 7.22 -8.37
N SER A 173 -34.38 8.34 -8.95
CA SER A 173 -35.06 9.63 -8.84
C SER A 173 -35.71 10.07 -10.14
N ARG A 174 -35.30 9.53 -11.29
CA ARG A 174 -35.83 9.84 -12.62
C ARG A 174 -37.36 9.76 -12.66
N SER A 175 -37.95 8.65 -12.21
CA SER A 175 -39.41 8.47 -12.19
C SER A 175 -40.15 9.44 -11.27
N ARG A 176 -39.46 10.05 -10.30
CA ARG A 176 -39.98 11.04 -9.36
C ARG A 176 -39.64 12.47 -9.76
N GLY A 177 -39.38 12.72 -11.05
CA GLY A 177 -39.01 14.06 -11.52
C GLY A 177 -37.69 14.57 -10.95
N GLY A 178 -36.76 13.66 -10.65
CA GLY A 178 -35.46 13.99 -10.07
C GLY A 178 -35.47 14.17 -8.55
N ASP A 179 -36.61 14.11 -7.87
CA ASP A 179 -36.70 14.29 -6.41
C ASP A 179 -35.96 13.16 -5.66
N ILE A 180 -34.92 13.55 -4.91
CA ILE A 180 -34.15 12.65 -4.04
C ILE A 180 -34.56 12.78 -2.57
N GLY A 181 -35.52 13.64 -2.25
CA GLY A 181 -35.98 13.89 -0.90
C GLY A 181 -35.10 14.85 -0.13
N TYR A 182 -35.24 14.81 1.20
CA TYR A 182 -34.41 15.56 2.12
C TYR A 182 -33.06 14.87 2.30
N ILE A 183 -31.97 15.59 2.08
CA ILE A 183 -30.61 15.12 2.30
C ILE A 183 -29.97 15.81 3.50
N THR A 184 -29.03 15.10 4.14
CA THR A 184 -28.17 15.68 5.17
C THR A 184 -26.70 15.27 4.97
N SER A 185 -25.78 15.99 5.60
CA SER A 185 -24.34 15.69 5.54
C SER A 185 -23.97 14.63 6.59
N PRO A 186 -22.96 13.78 6.39
CA PRO A 186 -22.11 13.60 5.20
C PRO A 186 -22.58 12.42 4.31
N GLN A 187 -23.83 12.42 3.84
CA GLN A 187 -24.41 11.26 3.15
C GLN A 187 -24.24 11.27 1.62
N GLN A 188 -24.02 12.44 1.01
CA GLN A 188 -23.91 12.60 -0.44
C GLN A 188 -22.50 13.02 -0.84
N ASP A 189 -22.23 13.04 -2.15
CA ASP A 189 -20.97 13.57 -2.68
C ASP A 189 -20.73 15.00 -2.14
N PRO A 190 -19.55 15.32 -1.61
CA PRO A 190 -19.30 16.60 -0.95
C PRO A 190 -19.54 17.82 -1.84
N ARG A 191 -19.40 17.68 -3.17
CA ARG A 191 -19.67 18.77 -4.12
C ARG A 191 -21.17 18.98 -4.31
N LEU A 192 -21.95 17.89 -4.33
CA LEU A 192 -23.41 17.97 -4.32
C LEU A 192 -23.92 18.56 -3.02
N GLU A 193 -23.37 18.16 -1.88
CA GLU A 193 -23.73 18.76 -0.60
C GLU A 193 -23.36 20.25 -0.55
N ALA A 194 -22.16 20.63 -0.99
CA ALA A 194 -21.76 22.04 -1.01
C ALA A 194 -22.77 22.87 -1.81
N ALA A 195 -23.12 22.44 -3.02
CA ALA A 195 -24.13 23.11 -3.83
C ALA A 195 -25.51 23.10 -3.14
N ALA A 196 -25.94 21.96 -2.59
CA ALA A 196 -27.24 21.85 -1.94
C ALA A 196 -27.36 22.74 -0.70
N TYR A 197 -26.28 23.00 0.04
CA TYR A 197 -26.29 23.86 1.23
C TYR A 197 -26.08 25.35 0.93
N THR A 198 -25.58 25.70 -0.26
CA THR A 198 -25.30 27.10 -0.64
C THR A 198 -26.33 27.68 -1.62
N LEU A 199 -26.88 26.86 -2.52
CA LEU A 199 -27.80 27.33 -3.58
C LEU A 199 -29.12 27.88 -2.98
N PRO A 200 -29.59 29.07 -3.38
CA PRO A 200 -30.90 29.57 -2.99
C PRO A 200 -32.05 28.60 -3.35
N ILE A 201 -33.15 28.67 -2.59
CA ILE A 201 -34.34 27.85 -2.87
C ILE A 201 -34.91 28.25 -4.23
N GLY A 202 -35.20 27.28 -5.09
CA GLY A 202 -35.76 27.48 -6.42
C GLY A 202 -34.72 27.57 -7.54
N GLU A 203 -33.47 27.94 -7.24
CA GLU A 203 -32.42 28.11 -8.24
C GLU A 203 -31.85 26.79 -8.78
N ILE A 204 -31.20 26.87 -9.95
CA ILE A 204 -30.57 25.76 -10.65
C ILE A 204 -29.05 25.90 -10.63
N SER A 205 -28.34 24.88 -10.14
CA SER A 205 -26.88 24.89 -10.11
C SER A 205 -26.28 24.91 -11.51
N HIS A 206 -25.01 25.34 -11.62
CA HIS A 206 -24.16 24.96 -12.75
C HIS A 206 -23.92 23.42 -12.76
N PRO A 207 -23.39 22.83 -13.85
CA PRO A 207 -23.05 21.41 -13.89
C PRO A 207 -22.02 21.03 -12.80
N ILE A 208 -22.43 20.18 -11.87
CA ILE A 208 -21.60 19.72 -10.76
C ILE A 208 -20.93 18.40 -11.15
N ARG A 209 -19.61 18.41 -11.25
CA ARG A 209 -18.81 17.19 -11.50
C ARG A 209 -18.65 16.36 -10.22
N THR A 210 -19.12 15.12 -10.25
CA THR A 210 -18.84 14.06 -9.25
C THR A 210 -17.95 12.98 -9.85
N ARG A 211 -17.62 11.94 -9.08
CA ARG A 211 -16.88 10.77 -9.61
C ARG A 211 -17.65 9.97 -10.68
N TYR A 212 -18.98 10.09 -10.71
CA TYR A 212 -19.86 9.30 -11.58
C TYR A 212 -20.28 10.04 -12.86
N GLY A 213 -20.21 11.36 -12.87
CA GLY A 213 -20.60 12.18 -14.01
C GLY A 213 -20.94 13.59 -13.59
N PHE A 214 -21.91 14.20 -14.27
CA PHE A 214 -22.36 15.56 -13.99
C PHE A 214 -23.77 15.56 -13.43
N HIS A 215 -24.05 16.54 -12.57
CA HIS A 215 -25.36 16.75 -11.99
C HIS A 215 -25.80 18.21 -12.14
N LEU A 216 -27.09 18.42 -12.41
CA LEU A 216 -27.77 19.68 -12.11
C LEU A 216 -28.65 19.45 -10.89
N ILE A 217 -28.66 20.39 -9.94
CA ILE A 217 -29.54 20.32 -8.78
C ILE A 217 -30.46 21.54 -8.68
N LYS A 218 -31.63 21.33 -8.10
CA LYS A 218 -32.57 22.37 -7.66
C LYS A 218 -32.88 22.16 -6.19
N VAL A 219 -32.68 23.19 -5.37
CA VAL A 219 -33.09 23.18 -3.97
C VAL A 219 -34.58 23.51 -3.89
N GLN A 220 -35.37 22.60 -3.33
CA GLN A 220 -36.82 22.78 -3.20
C GLN A 220 -37.22 23.39 -1.87
N ALA A 221 -36.54 23.00 -0.79
CA ALA A 221 -36.86 23.44 0.57
C ALA A 221 -35.66 23.23 1.50
N ARG A 222 -35.64 23.98 2.60
CA ARG A 222 -34.74 23.79 3.73
C ARG A 222 -35.57 23.77 5.00
N ILE A 223 -35.33 22.80 5.87
CA ILE A 223 -36.03 22.67 7.15
C ILE A 223 -35.03 22.38 8.28
N PRO A 224 -35.36 22.71 9.54
CA PRO A 224 -34.61 22.20 10.68
C PRO A 224 -34.57 20.67 10.69
N HIS A 225 -33.50 20.10 11.25
CA HIS A 225 -33.36 18.65 11.37
C HIS A 225 -34.52 18.06 12.18
N ARG A 226 -35.25 17.10 11.60
CA ARG A 226 -36.51 16.56 12.16
C ARG A 226 -36.33 15.54 13.30
N GLY A 227 -35.08 15.35 13.75
CA GLY A 227 -34.68 14.35 14.74
C GLY A 227 -34.52 12.95 14.14
N GLU A 228 -34.00 12.01 14.91
CA GLU A 228 -33.86 10.61 14.49
C GLU A 228 -35.15 9.83 14.83
N ARG A 229 -35.44 8.79 14.03
CA ARG A 229 -36.55 7.85 14.23
C ARG A 229 -36.01 6.45 14.50
N LEU A 230 -36.58 5.79 15.50
CA LEU A 230 -36.46 4.36 15.73
C LEU A 230 -37.81 3.74 15.37
N VAL A 231 -37.81 2.86 14.38
CA VAL A 231 -39.05 2.23 13.89
C VAL A 231 -38.84 0.73 13.73
N SER A 232 -39.94 0.00 13.89
CA SER A 232 -40.07 -1.38 13.45
C SER A 232 -40.81 -1.43 12.12
N HIS A 233 -40.52 -2.44 11.30
CA HIS A 233 -41.30 -2.69 10.08
C HIS A 233 -41.78 -4.14 9.93
N ILE A 234 -42.95 -4.30 9.31
CA ILE A 234 -43.37 -5.56 8.68
C ILE A 234 -43.19 -5.36 7.18
N MET A 235 -42.35 -6.18 6.55
CA MET A 235 -42.02 -6.04 5.13
C MET A 235 -42.46 -7.26 4.34
N LEU A 236 -43.18 -7.06 3.25
CA LEU A 236 -43.42 -8.09 2.23
C LEU A 236 -42.63 -7.71 0.98
N ARG A 237 -41.73 -8.59 0.53
CA ARG A 237 -40.80 -8.30 -0.57
C ARG A 237 -41.55 -8.21 -1.90
N ARG A 238 -41.04 -7.34 -2.76
CA ARG A 238 -41.41 -7.34 -4.17
C ARG A 238 -40.42 -8.18 -4.97
N ARG A 239 -40.91 -9.08 -5.81
CA ARG A 239 -40.11 -9.75 -6.84
C ARG A 239 -40.18 -8.95 -8.14
N VAL A 240 -39.01 -8.46 -8.59
CA VAL A 240 -38.92 -7.64 -9.80
C VAL A 240 -39.16 -8.54 -11.01
N GLY A 241 -40.11 -8.16 -11.88
CA GLY A 241 -40.49 -8.97 -13.04
C GLY A 241 -41.74 -9.83 -12.85
N GLU A 242 -42.35 -9.83 -11.65
CA GLU A 242 -43.53 -10.65 -11.33
C GLU A 242 -44.70 -9.76 -10.83
N PRO A 243 -45.47 -9.12 -11.72
CA PRO A 243 -46.54 -8.18 -11.34
C PRO A 243 -47.60 -8.78 -10.41
N THR A 244 -47.98 -10.05 -10.64
CA THR A 244 -48.95 -10.79 -9.82
C THR A 244 -48.50 -10.88 -8.37
N GLN A 245 -47.21 -11.05 -8.11
CA GLN A 245 -46.70 -11.12 -6.74
C GLN A 245 -46.68 -9.76 -6.03
N ASP A 246 -46.47 -8.64 -6.74
CA ASP A 246 -46.57 -7.30 -6.13
C ASP A 246 -48.02 -6.98 -5.71
N SER A 247 -49.00 -7.42 -6.50
CA SER A 247 -50.42 -7.34 -6.15
C SER A 247 -50.76 -8.23 -4.94
N LEU A 248 -50.29 -9.47 -4.91
CA LEU A 248 -50.48 -10.37 -3.75
C LEU A 248 -49.82 -9.82 -2.48
N ALA A 249 -48.60 -9.26 -2.58
CA ALA A 249 -47.92 -8.62 -1.46
C ALA A 249 -48.71 -7.39 -0.97
N LYS A 250 -49.30 -6.61 -1.89
CA LYS A 250 -50.20 -5.51 -1.55
C LYS A 250 -51.42 -6.03 -0.78
N GLU A 251 -52.17 -6.97 -1.34
CA GLU A 251 -53.36 -7.50 -0.67
C GLU A 251 -53.04 -8.06 0.73
N LYS A 252 -51.94 -8.81 0.84
CA LYS A 252 -51.49 -9.40 2.10
C LYS A 252 -51.09 -8.34 3.12
N ILE A 253 -50.34 -7.29 2.75
CA ILE A 253 -49.99 -6.22 3.70
C ILE A 253 -51.23 -5.45 4.16
N TYR A 254 -52.24 -5.27 3.30
CA TYR A 254 -53.50 -4.61 3.67
C TYR A 254 -54.34 -5.48 4.62
N LYS A 255 -54.33 -6.81 4.47
CA LYS A 255 -54.93 -7.72 5.45
C LYS A 255 -54.25 -7.61 6.82
N ILE A 256 -52.92 -7.62 6.85
CA ILE A 256 -52.14 -7.43 8.09
C ILE A 256 -52.46 -6.07 8.73
N TYR A 257 -52.58 -5.02 7.93
CA TYR A 257 -52.97 -3.69 8.40
C TYR A 257 -54.36 -3.68 9.06
N LYS A 258 -55.36 -4.32 8.44
CA LYS A 258 -56.70 -4.46 9.04
C LYS A 258 -56.65 -5.23 10.36
N SER A 259 -55.85 -6.30 10.45
CA SER A 259 -55.66 -7.03 11.70
C SER A 259 -55.03 -6.16 12.80
N LEU A 260 -54.05 -5.32 12.46
CA LEU A 260 -53.49 -4.34 13.41
C LEU A 260 -54.53 -3.33 13.88
N GLN A 261 -55.37 -2.83 12.97
CA GLN A 261 -56.48 -1.91 13.33
C GLN A 261 -57.52 -2.59 14.24
N ALA A 262 -57.70 -3.90 14.11
CA ALA A 262 -58.56 -4.72 14.97
C ALA A 262 -57.89 -5.13 16.30
N GLY A 263 -56.68 -4.63 16.62
CA GLY A 263 -56.01 -4.87 17.89
C GLY A 263 -55.04 -6.06 17.92
N ALA A 264 -54.74 -6.70 16.78
CA ALA A 264 -53.76 -7.78 16.74
C ALA A 264 -52.34 -7.30 17.12
N GLY A 265 -51.60 -8.14 17.85
CA GLY A 265 -50.25 -7.82 18.32
C GLY A 265 -49.22 -7.68 17.19
N TRP A 266 -48.49 -6.56 17.18
CA TRP A 266 -47.47 -6.26 16.17
C TRP A 266 -46.39 -7.34 16.07
N ASP A 267 -45.83 -7.78 17.20
CA ASP A 267 -44.68 -8.69 17.21
C ASP A 267 -45.03 -10.08 16.66
N SER A 268 -46.25 -10.56 16.94
CA SER A 268 -46.79 -11.80 16.36
C SER A 268 -46.94 -11.68 14.84
N LEU A 269 -47.56 -10.60 14.35
CA LEU A 269 -47.73 -10.36 12.92
C LEU A 269 -46.37 -10.17 12.22
N CYS A 270 -45.43 -9.49 12.86
CA CYS A 270 -44.08 -9.34 12.33
C CYS A 270 -43.37 -10.70 12.21
N ARG A 271 -43.43 -11.54 13.25
CA ARG A 271 -42.81 -12.86 13.29
C ARG A 271 -43.36 -13.80 12.22
N ILE A 272 -44.67 -13.76 12.01
CA ILE A 272 -45.37 -14.62 11.05
C ILE A 272 -45.14 -14.12 9.61
N TYR A 273 -45.33 -12.82 9.36
CA TYR A 273 -45.48 -12.32 8.00
C TYR A 273 -44.29 -11.54 7.46
N SER A 274 -43.43 -10.95 8.30
CA SER A 274 -42.33 -10.12 7.79
C SER A 274 -41.31 -10.98 7.05
N GLU A 275 -40.96 -10.59 5.83
CA GLU A 275 -39.96 -11.24 4.99
C GLU A 275 -38.57 -10.57 5.11
N HIS A 276 -38.44 -9.56 5.97
CA HIS A 276 -37.16 -8.99 6.33
C HIS A 276 -36.47 -9.85 7.39
N LYS A 277 -35.80 -10.92 6.93
CA LYS A 277 -35.14 -11.94 7.77
C LYS A 277 -34.34 -11.37 8.94
N VAL A 278 -33.60 -10.28 8.73
CA VAL A 278 -32.69 -9.69 9.73
C VAL A 278 -33.44 -9.06 10.91
N SER A 279 -34.58 -8.40 10.68
CA SER A 279 -35.31 -7.72 11.77
C SER A 279 -36.54 -8.46 12.27
N ARG A 280 -37.00 -9.50 11.55
CA ARG A 280 -38.20 -10.29 11.89
C ARG A 280 -38.18 -10.83 13.32
N SER A 281 -37.05 -11.41 13.76
CA SER A 281 -36.90 -11.95 15.12
C SER A 281 -36.87 -10.87 16.20
N SER A 282 -36.61 -9.61 15.83
CA SER A 282 -36.56 -8.46 16.73
C SER A 282 -37.77 -7.55 16.57
N GLY A 283 -38.95 -8.11 16.28
CA GLY A 283 -40.19 -7.35 16.13
C GLY A 283 -40.18 -6.35 14.97
N GLY A 284 -39.30 -6.57 13.99
CA GLY A 284 -39.15 -5.70 12.82
C GLY A 284 -38.20 -4.52 13.03
N LYS A 285 -37.55 -4.39 14.20
CA LYS A 285 -36.78 -3.21 14.60
C LYS A 285 -35.65 -2.87 13.64
N LEU A 286 -35.57 -1.61 13.23
CA LEU A 286 -34.51 -1.05 12.41
C LEU A 286 -33.58 -0.13 13.22
N PRO A 287 -32.34 0.11 12.78
CA PRO A 287 -31.46 1.11 13.40
C PRO A 287 -32.06 2.52 13.36
N TRP A 288 -31.64 3.37 14.30
CA TRP A 288 -31.95 4.80 14.29
C TRP A 288 -31.56 5.43 12.95
N PHE A 289 -32.44 6.25 12.38
CA PHE A 289 -32.16 6.97 11.14
C PHE A 289 -32.67 8.41 11.17
N SER A 290 -31.99 9.28 10.42
CA SER A 290 -32.37 10.65 10.11
C SER A 290 -32.87 10.76 8.66
N GLY A 291 -33.31 11.94 8.23
CA GLY A 291 -33.62 12.20 6.82
C GLY A 291 -32.47 11.81 5.88
N GLY A 292 -32.83 11.33 4.68
CA GLY A 292 -31.91 10.94 3.61
C GLY A 292 -31.38 9.51 3.67
N ARG A 293 -31.58 8.79 4.78
CA ARG A 293 -31.09 7.41 4.96
C ARG A 293 -32.05 6.33 4.46
N MET A 294 -33.34 6.62 4.41
CA MET A 294 -34.39 5.66 4.02
C MET A 294 -35.01 6.03 2.66
N PRO A 295 -35.64 5.09 1.93
CA PRO A 295 -36.41 5.43 0.74
C PRO A 295 -37.46 6.51 1.02
N LEU A 296 -37.65 7.44 0.10
CA LEU A 296 -38.50 8.63 0.33
C LEU A 296 -39.92 8.32 0.83
N SER A 297 -40.59 7.28 0.30
CA SER A 297 -41.92 6.87 0.77
C SER A 297 -41.90 6.32 2.19
N PHE A 298 -40.85 5.58 2.55
CA PHE A 298 -40.61 5.08 3.90
C PHE A 298 -40.37 6.23 4.88
N GLU A 299 -39.49 7.15 4.51
CA GLU A 299 -39.18 8.31 5.32
C GLU A 299 -40.43 9.17 5.57
N LYS A 300 -41.19 9.51 4.52
CA LYS A 300 -42.42 10.30 4.64
C LYS A 300 -43.36 9.70 5.68
N ALA A 301 -43.63 8.39 5.61
CA ALA A 301 -44.50 7.72 6.57
C ALA A 301 -43.91 7.66 7.99
N ALA A 302 -42.60 7.44 8.14
CA ALA A 302 -41.99 7.40 9.47
C ALA A 302 -42.05 8.75 10.19
N TYR A 303 -41.94 9.87 9.47
CA TYR A 303 -41.97 11.21 10.06
C TYR A 303 -43.40 11.76 10.29
N THR A 304 -44.44 11.13 9.71
CA THR A 304 -45.84 11.42 10.04
C THR A 304 -46.27 10.79 11.36
N LEU A 305 -45.68 9.66 11.76
CA LEU A 305 -45.95 9.03 13.05
C LEU A 305 -45.41 9.92 14.19
N LYS A 306 -46.29 10.25 15.16
CA LYS A 306 -45.95 11.10 16.32
C LYS A 306 -45.99 10.36 17.65
N GLN A 307 -46.90 9.40 17.80
CA GLN A 307 -47.12 8.68 19.05
C GLN A 307 -46.38 7.34 19.01
N LYS A 308 -45.68 7.00 20.10
CA LYS A 308 -45.03 5.68 20.25
C LYS A 308 -46.10 4.58 20.14
N GLY A 309 -45.80 3.53 19.39
CA GLY A 309 -46.71 2.42 19.12
C GLY A 309 -47.65 2.65 17.93
N SER A 310 -47.84 3.90 17.47
CA SER A 310 -48.63 4.15 16.25
C SER A 310 -47.97 3.53 15.02
N PHE A 311 -48.80 3.10 14.06
CA PHE A 311 -48.34 2.47 12.83
C PHE A 311 -48.85 3.16 11.57
N SER A 312 -48.10 3.05 10.48
CA SER A 312 -48.44 3.65 9.19
C SER A 312 -49.48 2.83 8.43
N ALA A 313 -50.17 3.46 7.48
CA ALA A 313 -50.79 2.72 6.38
C ALA A 313 -49.73 1.95 5.56
N PRO A 314 -50.11 0.91 4.78
CA PRO A 314 -49.18 0.20 3.91
C PRO A 314 -48.50 1.13 2.90
N ILE A 315 -47.17 1.12 2.89
CA ILE A 315 -46.35 1.94 1.99
C ILE A 315 -45.54 1.08 1.03
N ARG A 316 -45.39 1.56 -0.20
CA ARG A 316 -44.59 0.89 -1.23
C ARG A 316 -43.21 1.52 -1.35
N THR A 317 -42.16 0.70 -1.36
CA THR A 317 -40.78 1.10 -1.67
C THR A 317 -40.25 0.28 -2.85
N ALA A 318 -39.00 0.52 -3.24
CA ALA A 318 -38.34 -0.32 -4.25
C ALA A 318 -38.16 -1.78 -3.81
N TYR A 319 -38.15 -2.04 -2.49
CA TYR A 319 -37.89 -3.34 -1.89
C TYR A 319 -39.16 -4.17 -1.63
N GLY A 320 -40.33 -3.53 -1.60
CA GLY A 320 -41.57 -4.19 -1.24
C GLY A 320 -42.60 -3.27 -0.61
N TRP A 321 -43.58 -3.89 0.04
CA TRP A 321 -44.58 -3.23 0.86
C TRP A 321 -44.18 -3.27 2.33
N HIS A 322 -44.41 -2.18 3.04
CA HIS A 322 -44.04 -2.05 4.44
C HIS A 322 -45.19 -1.46 5.27
N LEU A 323 -45.32 -1.95 6.50
CA LEU A 323 -45.98 -1.27 7.59
C LEU A 323 -44.90 -0.82 8.57
N LEU A 324 -45.01 0.40 9.09
CA LEU A 324 -44.05 0.95 10.04
C LEU A 324 -44.73 1.13 11.39
N ARG A 325 -44.01 0.86 12.50
CA ARG A 325 -44.42 1.22 13.86
C ARG A 325 -43.37 2.15 14.44
N LEU A 326 -43.79 3.26 15.05
CA LEU A 326 -42.87 4.16 15.74
C LEU A 326 -42.51 3.60 17.11
N ASP A 327 -41.23 3.27 17.33
CA ASP A 327 -40.78 2.78 18.63
C ASP A 327 -40.25 3.93 19.51
N SER A 328 -39.55 4.90 18.93
CA SER A 328 -39.03 6.07 19.65
C SER A 328 -38.60 7.19 18.70
N THR A 329 -38.58 8.41 19.23
CA THR A 329 -37.98 9.59 18.58
C THR A 329 -36.85 10.15 19.45
N ARG A 330 -35.88 10.84 18.85
CA ARG A 330 -34.94 11.70 19.59
C ARG A 330 -34.50 12.88 18.74
N ALA A 331 -34.10 13.97 19.38
CA ALA A 331 -33.50 15.11 18.68
C ALA A 331 -32.16 14.73 18.02
N LEU A 332 -31.62 15.62 17.18
CA LEU A 332 -30.24 15.47 16.70
C LEU A 332 -29.29 15.39 17.90
N ARG A 333 -28.48 14.34 17.96
CA ARG A 333 -27.46 14.19 19.00
C ARG A 333 -26.47 15.36 18.98
N SER A 334 -25.94 15.70 20.15
CA SER A 334 -24.93 16.75 20.27
C SER A 334 -23.67 16.40 19.47
N TYR A 335 -22.88 17.42 19.09
CA TYR A 335 -21.59 17.19 18.44
C TYR A 335 -20.70 16.27 19.29
N ALA A 336 -20.67 16.46 20.61
CA ALA A 336 -19.89 15.62 21.52
C ALA A 336 -20.22 14.13 21.39
N GLN A 337 -21.52 13.80 21.34
CA GLN A 337 -21.99 12.41 21.16
C GLN A 337 -21.69 11.84 19.77
N LEU A 338 -21.62 12.69 18.73
CA LEU A 338 -21.36 12.26 17.35
C LEU A 338 -19.87 12.32 16.97
N LYS A 339 -19.05 13.03 17.74
CA LYS A 339 -17.65 13.38 17.40
C LYS A 339 -16.85 12.15 16.99
N ALA A 340 -16.80 11.12 17.83
CA ALA A 340 -16.00 9.93 17.56
C ALA A 340 -16.37 9.26 16.23
N GLY A 341 -17.66 9.06 15.97
CA GLY A 341 -18.17 8.46 14.74
C GLY A 341 -17.94 9.33 13.50
N LEU A 342 -18.14 10.65 13.61
CA LEU A 342 -17.87 11.59 12.52
C LEU A 342 -16.39 11.63 12.16
N LEU A 343 -15.49 11.68 13.15
CA LEU A 343 -14.05 11.68 12.90
C LEU A 343 -13.59 10.37 12.25
N ALA A 344 -14.10 9.22 12.71
CA ALA A 344 -13.78 7.93 12.11
C ALA A 344 -14.23 7.86 10.64
N HIS A 345 -15.48 8.28 10.36
CA HIS A 345 -16.01 8.32 9.00
C HIS A 345 -15.21 9.25 8.09
N LEU A 346 -14.93 10.49 8.53
CA LEU A 346 -14.22 11.48 7.72
C LEU A 346 -12.76 11.10 7.43
N ARG A 347 -12.10 10.36 8.32
CA ARG A 347 -10.74 9.85 8.07
C ARG A 347 -10.70 8.80 6.95
N GLN A 348 -11.78 8.04 6.79
CA GLN A 348 -11.89 6.98 5.79
C GLN A 348 -12.51 7.47 4.47
N ASP A 349 -13.25 8.59 4.50
CA ASP A 349 -13.89 9.16 3.33
C ASP A 349 -12.91 9.94 2.44
N SER A 350 -12.32 9.23 1.48
CA SER A 350 -11.39 9.81 0.50
C SER A 350 -12.03 10.90 -0.38
N THR A 351 -13.36 10.96 -0.49
CA THR A 351 -14.04 12.00 -1.29
C THR A 351 -13.94 13.38 -0.67
N ARG A 352 -13.66 13.47 0.63
CA ARG A 352 -13.57 14.73 1.40
C ARG A 352 -12.16 15.20 1.65
N LEU A 353 -11.16 14.55 1.06
CA LEU A 353 -9.75 14.93 1.24
C LEU A 353 -9.49 16.41 0.93
N SER A 354 -10.10 16.95 -0.13
CA SER A 354 -9.94 18.38 -0.48
C SER A 354 -10.51 19.32 0.59
N MET A 355 -11.59 18.93 1.26
CA MET A 355 -12.18 19.70 2.35
C MET A 355 -11.32 19.64 3.62
N ILE A 356 -10.73 18.48 3.91
CA ILE A 356 -9.78 18.33 5.02
C ILE A 356 -8.53 19.17 4.76
N THR A 357 -8.00 19.13 3.54
CA THR A 357 -6.87 19.96 3.11
C THR A 357 -7.20 21.44 3.23
N GLN A 358 -8.40 21.86 2.81
CA GLN A 358 -8.84 23.24 2.96
C GLN A 358 -8.92 23.66 4.44
N ALA A 359 -9.55 22.85 5.29
CA ALA A 359 -9.63 23.12 6.73
C ALA A 359 -8.25 23.18 7.40
N TYR A 360 -7.28 22.38 6.93
CA TYR A 360 -5.90 22.44 7.39
C TYR A 360 -5.25 23.78 7.07
N TYR A 361 -5.42 24.28 5.84
CA TYR A 361 -4.85 25.58 5.46
C TYR A 361 -5.54 26.76 6.12
N GLU A 362 -6.85 26.67 6.40
CA GLU A 362 -7.56 27.67 7.22
C GLU A 362 -6.98 27.74 8.64
N ILE A 363 -6.66 26.59 9.24
CA ILE A 363 -5.97 26.55 10.54
C ILE A 363 -4.61 27.26 10.44
N LEU A 364 -3.82 26.98 9.40
CA LEU A 364 -2.51 27.64 9.22
C LEU A 364 -2.65 29.15 9.00
N GLN A 365 -3.66 29.58 8.25
CA GLN A 365 -3.96 31.00 8.05
C GLN A 365 -4.28 31.69 9.38
N GLU A 366 -5.10 31.07 10.23
CA GLU A 366 -5.44 31.60 11.55
C GLU A 366 -4.24 31.60 12.51
N GLU A 367 -3.51 30.49 12.62
CA GLU A 367 -2.33 30.35 13.50
C GLU A 367 -1.22 31.36 13.14
N GLN A 368 -1.04 31.64 11.85
CA GLN A 368 -0.05 32.60 11.35
C GLN A 368 -0.62 34.01 11.16
N GLN A 369 -1.91 34.20 11.42
CA GLN A 369 -2.66 35.44 11.23
C GLN A 369 -2.41 36.05 9.83
N TRP A 370 -2.50 35.21 8.80
CA TRP A 370 -2.31 35.61 7.40
C TRP A 370 -3.37 36.64 7.00
N LYS A 371 -2.93 37.78 6.47
CA LYS A 371 -3.79 38.83 5.92
C LYS A 371 -3.34 39.17 4.50
N GLU A 372 -4.29 39.16 3.57
CA GLU A 372 -4.01 39.59 2.19
C GLU A 372 -3.83 41.11 2.14
N SER A 373 -2.95 41.59 1.28
CA SER A 373 -2.73 43.01 1.04
C SER A 373 -3.78 43.62 0.12
N ALA A 374 -4.08 44.91 0.30
CA ALA A 374 -4.94 45.67 -0.60
C ALA A 374 -4.39 45.75 -2.04
N GLU A 375 -3.07 45.58 -2.22
CA GLU A 375 -2.40 45.59 -3.54
C GLU A 375 -2.60 44.31 -4.35
N LYS A 376 -3.17 43.25 -3.76
CA LYS A 376 -3.36 41.94 -4.44
C LYS A 376 -4.05 42.03 -5.81
N PRO A 377 -5.12 42.82 -6.03
CA PRO A 377 -5.75 42.95 -7.33
C PRO A 377 -4.79 43.49 -8.40
N LYS A 378 -3.96 44.49 -8.05
CA LYS A 378 -2.93 45.06 -8.93
C LYS A 378 -1.86 44.03 -9.27
N ILE A 379 -1.44 43.23 -8.29
CA ILE A 379 -0.49 42.14 -8.49
C ILE A 379 -1.05 41.08 -9.44
N LEU A 380 -2.32 40.71 -9.30
CA LEU A 380 -2.99 39.75 -10.19
C LEU A 380 -3.25 40.30 -11.61
N ALA A 381 -3.34 41.62 -11.77
CA ALA A 381 -3.53 42.25 -13.08
C ALA A 381 -2.29 42.17 -13.99
N ALA A 382 -1.12 41.80 -13.45
CA ALA A 382 0.11 41.63 -14.23
C ALA A 382 0.16 40.31 -15.04
N PHE A 383 -0.82 39.42 -14.86
CA PHE A 383 -0.96 38.21 -15.68
C PHE A 383 -1.77 38.49 -16.93
N ASP A 384 -1.46 37.79 -18.02
CA ASP A 384 -2.16 37.87 -19.30
C ASP A 384 -2.40 36.47 -19.89
N GLN A 385 -2.93 36.43 -21.12
CA GLN A 385 -3.28 35.19 -21.83
C GLN A 385 -2.11 34.20 -21.96
N SER A 386 -0.86 34.69 -21.95
CA SER A 386 0.33 33.85 -22.07
C SER A 386 0.50 32.88 -20.89
N LEU A 387 -0.12 33.16 -19.74
CA LEU A 387 -0.07 32.28 -18.56
C LEU A 387 -0.75 30.94 -18.82
N SER A 388 -1.92 30.96 -19.45
CA SER A 388 -2.69 29.75 -19.74
C SER A 388 -2.07 28.86 -20.82
N VAL A 389 -1.11 29.38 -21.59
CA VAL A 389 -0.31 28.60 -22.55
C VAL A 389 1.09 28.25 -22.02
N GLY A 390 1.41 28.66 -20.78
CA GLY A 390 2.68 28.36 -20.12
C GLY A 390 3.88 29.15 -20.67
N GLN A 391 3.65 30.35 -21.22
CA GLN A 391 4.67 31.21 -21.82
C GLN A 391 4.76 32.59 -21.14
N TRP A 392 4.12 32.75 -19.98
CA TRP A 392 4.12 34.01 -19.26
C TRP A 392 5.49 34.35 -18.71
N LYS A 393 5.83 35.64 -18.80
CA LYS A 393 7.10 36.21 -18.32
C LYS A 393 6.84 37.12 -17.14
N MET A 394 7.76 37.07 -16.18
CA MET A 394 7.69 37.90 -14.99
C MET A 394 7.90 39.40 -15.33
N PRO A 395 7.10 40.32 -14.73
CA PRO A 395 7.32 41.76 -14.86
C PRO A 395 8.71 42.17 -14.38
N GLN A 396 9.28 43.21 -15.01
CA GLN A 396 10.58 43.78 -14.62
C GLN A 396 10.44 45.00 -13.71
N ASP A 397 9.22 45.54 -13.53
CA ASP A 397 8.96 46.70 -12.68
C ASP A 397 9.26 46.38 -11.21
N LYS A 398 10.36 46.95 -10.69
CA LYS A 398 10.80 46.78 -9.30
C LYS A 398 9.76 47.28 -8.29
N ALA A 399 8.98 48.31 -8.60
CA ALA A 399 7.95 48.81 -7.70
C ALA A 399 6.85 47.77 -7.52
N LEU A 400 6.34 47.20 -8.63
CA LEU A 400 5.39 46.10 -8.61
C LEU A 400 5.94 44.85 -7.90
N LEU A 401 7.18 44.46 -8.20
CA LEU A 401 7.82 43.27 -7.62
C LEU A 401 7.94 43.34 -6.09
N ASN A 402 8.14 44.54 -5.54
CA ASN A 402 8.27 44.77 -4.10
C ASN A 402 6.93 45.06 -3.40
N GLN A 403 5.82 45.14 -4.13
CA GLN A 403 4.52 45.38 -3.50
C GLN A 403 4.17 44.28 -2.50
N PRO A 404 3.58 44.63 -1.35
CA PRO A 404 3.14 43.65 -0.38
C PRO A 404 2.01 42.82 -0.96
N LEU A 405 2.19 41.50 -1.01
CA LEU A 405 1.15 40.55 -1.37
C LEU A 405 0.28 40.17 -0.16
N GLY A 406 0.89 40.15 1.02
CA GLY A 406 0.23 39.85 2.28
C GLY A 406 1.19 39.86 3.46
N PHE A 407 0.65 39.60 4.65
CA PHE A 407 1.32 39.80 5.92
C PHE A 407 1.05 38.62 6.86
N THR A 408 2.00 38.31 7.75
CA THR A 408 1.79 37.42 8.89
C THR A 408 2.09 38.18 10.18
N ALA A 409 1.34 37.97 11.26
CA ALA A 409 1.47 38.85 12.44
C ALA A 409 2.79 38.71 13.22
N LYS A 410 3.54 37.63 13.02
CA LYS A 410 4.83 37.41 13.71
C LYS A 410 6.01 38.15 13.08
N GLU A 411 5.87 38.57 11.83
CA GLU A 411 6.91 39.28 11.08
C GLU A 411 6.24 40.50 10.43
N SER A 412 6.55 41.70 10.92
CA SER A 412 6.09 42.96 10.30
C SER A 412 6.61 43.18 8.87
N ILE A 413 7.35 42.20 8.33
CA ILE A 413 7.92 42.22 6.99
C ILE A 413 6.86 41.70 6.01
N PRO A 414 6.43 42.50 5.03
CA PRO A 414 5.50 42.06 4.01
C PRO A 414 6.10 40.96 3.14
N ILE A 415 5.25 40.03 2.70
CA ILE A 415 5.63 39.06 1.66
C ILE A 415 5.54 39.77 0.30
N PRO A 416 6.67 39.96 -0.43
CA PRO A 416 6.66 40.73 -1.68
C PRO A 416 6.08 39.92 -2.85
N ALA A 417 5.48 40.62 -3.82
CA ALA A 417 4.86 40.04 -5.01
C ALA A 417 5.84 39.18 -5.84
N VAL A 418 7.13 39.51 -5.85
CA VAL A 418 8.17 38.76 -6.57
C VAL A 418 8.20 37.27 -6.21
N LEU A 419 7.89 36.89 -4.96
CA LEU A 419 7.85 35.49 -4.56
C LEU A 419 6.72 34.73 -5.25
N PHE A 420 5.54 35.36 -5.35
CA PHE A 420 4.40 34.78 -6.06
C PHE A 420 4.64 34.71 -7.58
N TYR A 421 5.26 35.74 -8.17
CA TYR A 421 5.57 35.69 -9.60
C TYR A 421 6.61 34.63 -9.94
N ARG A 422 7.65 34.46 -9.13
CA ARG A 422 8.61 33.35 -9.29
C ARG A 422 7.93 31.99 -9.16
N TYR A 423 7.00 31.86 -8.22
CA TYR A 423 6.19 30.66 -8.07
C TYR A 423 5.35 30.39 -9.33
N ALA A 424 4.63 31.40 -9.84
CA ALA A 424 3.81 31.28 -11.04
C ALA A 424 4.66 30.92 -12.27
N LEU A 425 5.83 31.55 -12.45
CA LEU A 425 6.77 31.25 -13.52
C LEU A 425 7.24 29.79 -13.50
N ALA A 426 7.49 29.23 -12.31
CA ALA A 426 7.93 27.85 -12.14
C ALA A 426 6.79 26.80 -12.29
N HIS A 427 5.53 27.21 -12.07
CA HIS A 427 4.38 26.31 -12.01
C HIS A 427 3.36 26.49 -13.15
N GLN A 428 3.54 27.50 -14.01
CA GLN A 428 2.71 27.69 -15.19
C GLN A 428 2.82 26.49 -16.14
N LYS A 429 1.68 26.11 -16.72
CA LYS A 429 1.56 25.05 -17.72
C LYS A 429 0.41 25.40 -18.67
N ALA A 430 0.42 24.81 -19.85
CA ALA A 430 -0.72 24.90 -20.76
C ALA A 430 -1.96 24.28 -20.10
N VAL A 431 -3.02 25.09 -19.92
CA VAL A 431 -4.29 24.72 -19.30
C VAL A 431 -5.47 25.29 -20.07
N SER A 432 -6.64 24.66 -19.95
CA SER A 432 -7.88 25.12 -20.59
C SER A 432 -8.64 26.18 -19.79
N LEU A 433 -8.04 26.73 -18.72
CA LEU A 433 -8.64 27.77 -17.89
C LEU A 433 -8.29 29.14 -18.47
N ASP A 434 -9.18 30.12 -18.31
CA ASP A 434 -8.82 31.52 -18.57
C ASP A 434 -7.70 31.95 -17.61
N TYR A 435 -6.85 32.89 -18.05
CA TYR A 435 -5.65 33.27 -17.32
C TYR A 435 -5.95 33.87 -15.95
N GLN A 436 -7.08 34.56 -15.78
CA GLN A 436 -7.46 35.18 -14.51
C GLN A 436 -7.83 34.11 -13.47
N THR A 437 -8.62 33.12 -13.87
CA THR A 437 -8.95 31.95 -13.03
C THR A 437 -7.69 31.17 -12.70
N TYR A 438 -6.80 30.97 -13.68
CA TYR A 438 -5.56 30.25 -13.45
C TYR A 438 -4.61 31.00 -12.49
N ALA A 439 -4.46 32.32 -12.64
CA ALA A 439 -3.68 33.17 -11.74
C ALA A 439 -4.20 33.12 -10.30
N LYS A 440 -5.53 33.18 -10.09
CA LYS A 440 -6.16 33.02 -8.76
C LYS A 440 -5.91 31.63 -8.16
N LEU A 441 -5.91 30.59 -8.99
CA LEU A 441 -5.60 29.23 -8.56
C LEU A 441 -4.13 29.08 -8.15
N LEU A 442 -3.20 29.62 -8.96
CA LEU A 442 -1.77 29.67 -8.63
C LEU A 442 -1.53 30.46 -7.34
N TYR A 443 -2.20 31.59 -7.14
CA TYR A 443 -2.14 32.35 -5.89
C TYR A 443 -2.58 31.50 -4.69
N THR A 444 -3.69 30.77 -4.83
CA THR A 444 -4.18 29.89 -3.77
C THR A 444 -3.16 28.81 -3.43
N PHE A 445 -2.50 28.20 -4.42
CA PHE A 445 -1.45 27.21 -4.19
C PHE A 445 -0.20 27.83 -3.58
N PHE A 446 0.22 29.00 -4.06
CA PHE A 446 1.35 29.75 -3.50
C PHE A 446 1.15 30.04 -2.01
N VAL A 447 0.01 30.61 -1.61
CA VAL A 447 -0.27 30.93 -0.21
C VAL A 447 -0.28 29.67 0.66
N ARG A 448 -0.85 28.57 0.15
CA ARG A 448 -0.84 27.28 0.86
C ARG A 448 0.58 26.76 1.08
N GLU A 449 1.41 26.79 0.05
CA GLU A 449 2.80 26.35 0.12
C GLU A 449 3.64 27.25 1.03
N LEU A 450 3.43 28.56 0.96
CA LEU A 450 4.05 29.55 1.84
C LEU A 450 3.74 29.25 3.32
N LEU A 451 2.45 29.12 3.65
CA LEU A 451 2.01 28.86 5.03
C LEU A 451 2.50 27.51 5.53
N GLN A 452 2.49 26.48 4.66
CA GLN A 452 3.02 25.18 5.01
C GLN A 452 4.53 25.22 5.27
N THR A 453 5.30 25.83 4.38
CA THR A 453 6.76 25.97 4.53
C THR A 453 7.11 26.70 5.82
N ARG A 454 6.37 27.75 6.17
CA ARG A 454 6.53 28.48 7.44
C ARG A 454 6.15 27.61 8.64
N ALA A 455 5.06 26.84 8.56
CA ALA A 455 4.68 25.91 9.62
C ALA A 455 5.77 24.83 9.84
N GLU A 456 6.34 24.31 8.75
CA GLU A 456 7.43 23.33 8.77
C GLU A 456 8.74 23.90 9.34
N ALA A 457 9.03 25.17 9.06
CA ALA A 457 10.18 25.89 9.62
C ALA A 457 10.03 26.16 11.13
N MET A 458 8.80 26.21 11.63
CA MET A 458 8.52 26.40 13.06
C MET A 458 8.49 25.09 13.86
N LEU A 459 8.57 23.93 13.21
CA LEU A 459 8.50 22.64 13.91
C LEU A 459 9.60 22.47 14.95
N ASP A 460 10.84 22.89 14.64
CA ASP A 460 11.96 22.83 15.59
C ASP A 460 11.72 23.64 16.86
N ARG A 461 10.95 24.73 16.76
CA ARG A 461 10.60 25.59 17.90
C ARG A 461 9.37 25.08 18.65
N LYS A 462 8.42 24.47 17.94
CA LYS A 462 7.14 24.01 18.50
C LYS A 462 7.24 22.63 19.15
N TYR A 463 8.17 21.80 18.68
CA TYR A 463 8.31 20.39 19.05
C TYR A 463 9.79 20.09 19.34
N PRO A 464 10.25 20.20 20.61
CA PRO A 464 11.62 19.87 21.00
C PRO A 464 12.08 18.48 20.54
N GLU A 465 11.17 17.51 20.53
CA GLU A 465 11.40 16.15 20.04
C GLU A 465 11.68 16.09 18.53
N TYR A 466 11.01 16.93 17.73
CA TYR A 466 11.28 17.05 16.30
C TYR A 466 12.66 17.65 16.07
N LYS A 467 12.99 18.75 16.78
CA LYS A 467 14.32 19.39 16.73
C LYS A 467 15.42 18.38 17.03
N ARG A 468 15.26 17.61 18.12
CA ARG A 468 16.22 16.57 18.52
C ARG A 468 16.36 15.49 17.45
N SER A 469 15.24 14.97 16.93
CA SER A 469 15.27 13.93 15.89
C SER A 469 15.99 14.41 14.63
N MET A 470 15.70 15.65 14.19
CA MET A 470 16.36 16.25 13.04
C MET A 470 17.85 16.49 13.28
N GLN A 471 18.23 16.94 14.47
CA GLN A 471 19.63 17.16 14.84
C GLN A 471 20.42 15.84 14.82
N GLN A 472 19.94 14.81 15.51
CA GLN A 472 20.62 13.50 15.56
C GLN A 472 20.79 12.89 14.17
N PHE A 473 19.75 12.97 13.33
CA PHE A 473 19.83 12.50 11.95
C PHE A 473 20.84 13.33 11.13
N THR A 474 20.85 14.65 11.31
CA THR A 474 21.81 15.54 10.64
C THR A 474 23.25 15.19 10.98
N GLU A 475 23.54 14.99 12.25
CA GLU A 475 24.87 14.62 12.72
C GLU A 475 25.30 13.26 12.15
N ALA A 476 24.41 12.27 12.14
CA ALA A 476 24.68 10.94 11.57
C ALA A 476 24.99 10.99 10.07
N VAL A 477 24.20 11.75 9.29
CA VAL A 477 24.43 11.94 7.84
C VAL A 477 25.75 12.64 7.58
N LEU A 478 26.06 13.72 8.31
CA LEU A 478 27.33 14.45 8.17
C LEU A 478 28.55 13.56 8.45
N ALA A 479 28.51 12.80 9.56
CA ALA A 479 29.60 11.89 9.93
C ALA A 479 29.77 10.77 8.89
N THR A 480 28.66 10.21 8.39
CA THR A 480 28.68 9.16 7.37
C THR A 480 29.25 9.65 6.06
N GLU A 481 28.78 10.79 5.56
CA GLU A 481 29.25 11.36 4.30
C GLU A 481 30.72 11.80 4.38
N LEU A 482 31.15 12.33 5.54
CA LEU A 482 32.55 12.63 5.78
C LEU A 482 33.41 11.36 5.68
N LYS A 483 33.06 10.29 6.40
CA LYS A 483 33.83 9.03 6.40
C LYS A 483 33.89 8.41 5.02
N LYS A 484 32.77 8.44 4.31
CA LYS A 484 32.69 7.95 2.93
C LYS A 484 33.72 8.64 2.03
N ARG A 485 33.73 9.98 1.98
CA ARG A 485 34.66 10.76 1.15
C ARG A 485 36.11 10.70 1.62
N ALA A 486 36.32 10.73 2.94
CA ALA A 486 37.65 10.82 3.53
C ALA A 486 38.38 9.48 3.54
N VAL A 487 37.65 8.38 3.70
CA VAL A 487 38.19 7.04 3.95
C VAL A 487 37.64 6.02 2.98
N TRP A 488 36.33 5.78 2.96
CA TRP A 488 35.77 4.57 2.35
C TRP A 488 35.92 4.54 0.83
N ASP A 489 35.59 5.65 0.15
CA ASP A 489 35.69 5.75 -1.31
C ASP A 489 37.15 5.68 -1.77
N LYS A 490 38.06 6.31 -1.01
CA LYS A 490 39.51 6.26 -1.28
C LYS A 490 40.07 4.86 -1.10
N ALA A 491 39.73 4.20 0.00
CA ALA A 491 40.19 2.85 0.30
C ALA A 491 39.64 1.81 -0.69
N ALA A 492 38.41 1.98 -1.18
CA ALA A 492 37.83 1.10 -2.20
C ALA A 492 38.53 1.25 -3.57
N GLN A 493 39.12 2.41 -3.86
CA GLN A 493 39.84 2.70 -5.10
C GLN A 493 41.35 2.38 -5.00
N ASP A 494 41.91 2.27 -3.79
CA ASP A 494 43.32 1.97 -3.54
C ASP A 494 43.63 0.48 -3.73
N LYS A 495 43.79 0.06 -4.99
CA LYS A 495 44.15 -1.33 -5.34
C LYS A 495 45.51 -1.73 -4.76
N VAL A 496 46.47 -0.81 -4.70
CA VAL A 496 47.83 -1.09 -4.23
C VAL A 496 47.82 -1.35 -2.72
N GLY A 497 47.18 -0.46 -1.96
CA GLY A 497 47.00 -0.60 -0.53
C GLY A 497 46.17 -1.83 -0.15
N LEU A 498 45.11 -2.13 -0.90
CA LEU A 498 44.30 -3.32 -0.68
C LEU A 498 45.10 -4.62 -0.88
N ASN A 499 45.91 -4.69 -1.95
CA ASN A 499 46.77 -5.85 -2.22
C ASN A 499 47.82 -6.02 -1.11
N ALA A 500 48.45 -4.93 -0.67
CA ALA A 500 49.44 -4.95 0.41
C ALA A 500 48.80 -5.38 1.74
N TYR A 501 47.61 -4.86 2.06
CA TYR A 501 46.87 -5.23 3.27
C TYR A 501 46.48 -6.71 3.26
N PHE A 502 45.99 -7.22 2.12
CA PHE A 502 45.71 -8.65 1.96
C PHE A 502 46.95 -9.51 2.16
N ALA A 503 48.09 -9.12 1.58
CA ALA A 503 49.35 -9.85 1.72
C ALA A 503 49.80 -9.91 3.18
N GLN A 504 49.69 -8.81 3.93
CA GLN A 504 50.05 -8.74 5.34
C GLN A 504 49.14 -9.61 6.23
N HIS A 505 47.86 -9.74 5.89
CA HIS A 505 46.87 -10.51 6.66
C HIS A 505 46.55 -11.87 6.04
N LYS A 506 47.39 -12.34 5.11
CA LYS A 506 47.13 -13.55 4.31
C LYS A 506 46.92 -14.80 5.16
N ALA A 507 47.66 -14.94 6.26
CA ALA A 507 47.53 -16.09 7.16
C ALA A 507 46.15 -16.13 7.86
N GLN A 508 45.67 -14.97 8.34
CA GLN A 508 44.33 -14.86 8.94
C GLN A 508 43.24 -15.18 7.94
N TYR A 509 43.31 -14.60 6.73
CA TYR A 509 42.34 -14.88 5.67
C TYR A 509 42.39 -16.32 5.18
N ALA A 510 43.57 -16.92 5.15
CA ALA A 510 43.73 -18.33 4.81
C ALA A 510 43.06 -19.27 5.82
N ILE A 511 43.00 -18.91 7.11
CA ILE A 511 42.29 -19.69 8.12
C ILE A 511 40.77 -19.49 7.99
N GLN A 512 40.34 -18.24 7.84
CA GLN A 512 38.93 -17.89 7.87
C GLN A 512 38.16 -18.24 6.58
N TYR A 513 38.84 -18.14 5.42
CA TYR A 513 38.22 -18.28 4.11
C TYR A 513 38.94 -19.33 3.27
N GLN A 514 38.48 -20.58 3.39
CA GLN A 514 38.99 -21.69 2.59
C GLN A 514 37.98 -22.15 1.53
N VAL A 515 38.53 -22.59 0.40
CA VAL A 515 37.87 -23.48 -0.54
C VAL A 515 37.96 -24.88 0.06
N GLN A 516 36.81 -25.51 0.26
CA GLN A 516 36.76 -26.89 0.76
C GLN A 516 36.97 -27.85 -0.41
N GLY A 517 37.86 -28.82 -0.22
CA GLY A 517 38.18 -29.84 -1.19
C GLY A 517 37.03 -30.82 -1.40
N GLY A 518 36.95 -31.36 -2.59
CA GLY A 518 35.86 -32.20 -3.05
C GLY A 518 36.01 -32.56 -4.52
N VAL A 519 34.94 -33.07 -5.10
CA VAL A 519 34.92 -33.47 -6.51
C VAL A 519 33.64 -32.98 -7.17
N GLU A 520 33.74 -32.52 -8.41
CA GLU A 520 32.60 -32.42 -9.30
C GLU A 520 32.35 -33.83 -9.85
N ALA A 521 31.23 -34.46 -9.50
CA ALA A 521 30.98 -35.84 -9.93
C ALA A 521 29.50 -36.19 -10.10
N GLN A 522 29.25 -37.24 -10.87
CA GLN A 522 27.96 -37.91 -10.98
C GLN A 522 28.04 -39.21 -10.16
N LEU A 523 27.32 -39.26 -9.05
CA LEU A 523 27.30 -40.40 -8.15
C LEU A 523 25.91 -41.06 -8.17
N PHE A 524 25.90 -42.35 -8.42
CA PHE A 524 24.74 -43.23 -8.35
C PHE A 524 25.00 -44.26 -7.25
N GLN A 525 23.98 -44.55 -6.45
CA GLN A 525 24.08 -45.54 -5.38
C GLN A 525 22.79 -46.35 -5.22
N SER A 526 22.90 -47.63 -4.88
CA SER A 526 21.76 -48.51 -4.56
C SER A 526 22.20 -49.67 -3.68
N LYS A 527 21.27 -50.24 -2.90
CA LYS A 527 21.47 -51.53 -2.23
C LYS A 527 21.23 -52.72 -3.18
N ASP A 528 20.58 -52.46 -4.31
CA ASP A 528 20.31 -53.45 -5.36
C ASP A 528 21.23 -53.18 -6.55
N GLN A 529 22.19 -54.09 -6.77
CA GLN A 529 23.19 -54.00 -7.83
C GLN A 529 22.58 -54.03 -9.23
N LEU A 530 21.51 -54.80 -9.44
CA LEU A 530 20.83 -54.93 -10.73
C LEU A 530 20.10 -53.63 -11.09
N GLN A 531 19.43 -53.02 -10.12
CA GLN A 531 18.76 -51.72 -10.33
C GLN A 531 19.79 -50.61 -10.60
N LEU A 532 20.93 -50.62 -9.90
CA LEU A 532 22.01 -49.67 -10.18
C LEU A 532 22.56 -49.83 -11.60
N HIS A 533 22.82 -51.07 -12.04
CA HIS A 533 23.34 -51.34 -13.38
C HIS A 533 22.38 -50.82 -14.47
N LYS A 534 21.08 -51.14 -14.36
CA LYS A 534 20.04 -50.65 -15.28
C LYS A 534 19.94 -49.12 -15.29
N ALA A 535 20.05 -48.48 -14.13
CA ALA A 535 20.02 -47.02 -14.03
C ALA A 535 21.24 -46.35 -14.68
N VAL A 536 22.43 -46.94 -14.53
CA VAL A 536 23.67 -46.46 -15.16
C VAL A 536 23.63 -46.67 -16.68
N GLU A 537 23.14 -47.82 -17.15
CA GLU A 537 22.98 -48.10 -18.57
C GLU A 537 21.99 -47.11 -19.21
N ALA A 538 20.84 -46.86 -18.58
CA ALA A 538 19.89 -45.86 -19.04
C ALA A 538 20.48 -44.43 -19.02
N PHE A 539 21.35 -44.13 -18.04
CA PHE A 539 22.10 -42.87 -17.99
C PHE A 539 23.04 -42.71 -19.18
N GLN A 540 23.76 -43.75 -19.56
CA GLN A 540 24.63 -43.75 -20.74
C GLN A 540 23.85 -43.63 -22.05
N GLN A 541 22.65 -44.21 -22.13
CA GLN A 541 21.75 -44.12 -23.30
C GLN A 541 21.01 -42.76 -23.39
N GLY A 542 21.00 -41.97 -22.32
CA GLY A 542 20.47 -40.60 -22.31
C GLY A 542 18.95 -40.47 -22.38
N THR A 543 18.20 -41.56 -22.21
CA THR A 543 16.72 -41.55 -22.16
C THR A 543 16.22 -42.51 -21.08
N TYR A 544 15.34 -42.01 -20.20
CA TYR A 544 14.82 -42.71 -19.03
C TYR A 544 13.33 -42.94 -19.18
N LEU A 545 12.90 -44.21 -19.13
CA LEU A 545 11.49 -44.58 -19.13
C LEU A 545 10.95 -44.49 -17.69
N VAL A 546 10.09 -43.52 -17.42
CA VAL A 546 9.55 -43.27 -16.07
C VAL A 546 8.45 -44.27 -15.73
N ARG A 547 7.53 -44.51 -16.67
CA ARG A 547 6.47 -45.52 -16.56
C ARG A 547 5.90 -45.83 -17.93
N THR A 548 5.51 -47.08 -18.15
CA THR A 548 4.65 -47.52 -19.25
C THR A 548 3.39 -48.15 -18.67
N TRP A 549 2.25 -47.91 -19.32
CA TRP A 549 0.96 -48.53 -18.99
C TRP A 549 0.68 -49.67 -19.98
N GLU A 550 1.40 -50.78 -19.85
CA GLU A 550 1.23 -51.94 -20.74
C GLU A 550 -0.05 -52.73 -20.40
N GLU A 551 -0.51 -52.62 -19.16
CA GLU A 551 -1.69 -53.26 -18.60
C GLU A 551 -3.01 -52.65 -19.09
N TYR A 552 -2.96 -51.45 -19.69
CA TYR A 552 -4.13 -50.73 -20.20
C TYR A 552 -3.94 -50.27 -21.66
N PRO A 553 -3.83 -51.21 -22.62
CA PRO A 553 -3.71 -50.87 -24.02
C PRO A 553 -4.95 -50.15 -24.55
N LEU A 554 -4.73 -49.17 -25.42
CA LEU A 554 -5.79 -48.50 -26.17
C LEU A 554 -6.06 -49.28 -27.46
N PHE A 555 -7.29 -49.75 -27.63
CA PHE A 555 -7.73 -50.44 -28.84
C PHE A 555 -8.64 -49.57 -29.70
N PHE A 556 -8.38 -49.55 -31.01
CA PHE A 556 -9.33 -49.11 -32.02
C PHE A 556 -9.96 -50.34 -32.68
N GLU A 557 -11.30 -50.37 -32.75
CA GLU A 557 -12.08 -51.43 -33.39
C GLU A 557 -12.23 -51.16 -34.89
N ASN A 558 -12.48 -52.21 -35.67
CA ASN A 558 -12.74 -52.07 -37.11
C ASN A 558 -14.04 -51.26 -37.32
N ASN A 559 -13.96 -50.13 -38.02
CA ASN A 559 -15.08 -49.26 -38.38
C ASN A 559 -15.82 -48.55 -37.21
N ASN A 560 -15.22 -48.46 -36.01
CA ASN A 560 -15.79 -47.70 -34.88
C ASN A 560 -14.90 -46.50 -34.51
N GLU A 561 -15.46 -45.30 -34.62
CA GLU A 561 -14.74 -44.05 -34.44
C GLU A 561 -14.76 -43.48 -33.00
N GLN A 562 -15.65 -43.98 -32.12
CA GLN A 562 -15.86 -43.38 -30.78
C GLN A 562 -15.16 -44.16 -29.67
N VAL A 563 -13.84 -44.03 -29.61
CA VAL A 563 -12.98 -44.82 -28.71
C VAL A 563 -12.62 -44.08 -27.40
N PHE A 564 -12.72 -42.74 -27.37
CA PHE A 564 -12.11 -41.93 -26.31
C PHE A 564 -12.79 -41.89 -24.93
N PRO A 565 -14.13 -42.06 -24.78
CA PRO A 565 -14.74 -41.99 -23.45
C PRO A 565 -14.17 -43.03 -22.46
N LYS A 566 -13.90 -44.25 -22.92
CA LYS A 566 -13.36 -45.35 -22.07
C LYS A 566 -11.91 -45.13 -21.63
N TYR A 567 -11.12 -44.35 -22.38
CA TYR A 567 -9.69 -44.18 -22.13
C TYR A 567 -9.30 -42.81 -21.58
N ARG A 568 -10.28 -41.94 -21.28
CA ARG A 568 -10.00 -40.61 -20.72
C ARG A 568 -9.17 -40.66 -19.43
N LYS A 569 -9.40 -41.65 -18.57
CA LYS A 569 -8.68 -41.80 -17.29
C LYS A 569 -7.17 -42.00 -17.52
N ILE A 570 -6.81 -42.98 -18.36
CA ILE A 570 -5.39 -43.26 -18.64
C ILE A 570 -4.67 -42.11 -19.34
N LEU A 571 -5.33 -41.44 -20.29
CA LEU A 571 -4.77 -40.24 -20.93
C LEU A 571 -4.50 -39.13 -19.91
N THR A 572 -5.41 -38.94 -18.95
CA THR A 572 -5.24 -37.96 -17.86
C THR A 572 -4.10 -38.35 -16.91
N ASP A 573 -3.96 -39.63 -16.59
CA ASP A 573 -2.90 -40.11 -15.69
C ASP A 573 -1.51 -39.98 -16.33
N VAL A 574 -1.39 -40.30 -17.63
CA VAL A 574 -0.18 -40.08 -18.42
C VAL A 574 0.16 -38.58 -18.50
N TYR A 575 -0.84 -37.74 -18.75
CA TYR A 575 -0.67 -36.28 -18.75
C TYR A 575 -0.17 -35.75 -17.40
N LYS A 576 -0.77 -36.18 -16.29
CA LYS A 576 -0.34 -35.77 -14.95
C LYS A 576 1.11 -36.17 -14.66
N LEU A 577 1.51 -37.39 -15.02
CA LEU A 577 2.90 -37.83 -14.85
C LEU A 577 3.84 -36.99 -15.72
N HIS A 578 3.49 -36.73 -16.97
CA HIS A 578 4.27 -35.86 -17.87
C HIS A 578 4.46 -34.44 -17.29
N GLN A 579 3.41 -33.82 -16.77
CA GLN A 579 3.49 -32.49 -16.11
C GLN A 579 4.38 -32.51 -14.86
N GLY A 580 4.43 -33.64 -14.14
CA GLY A 580 5.28 -33.82 -12.96
C GLY A 580 6.77 -34.04 -13.27
N VAL A 581 7.11 -34.39 -14.53
CA VAL A 581 8.47 -34.72 -14.93
C VAL A 581 8.99 -33.70 -15.94
N LEU A 582 9.84 -32.78 -15.47
CA LEU A 582 10.45 -31.73 -16.29
C LEU A 582 11.20 -32.33 -17.49
N GLY A 583 10.92 -31.81 -18.69
CA GLY A 583 11.58 -32.23 -19.94
C GLY A 583 11.22 -33.64 -20.41
N SER A 584 10.09 -34.19 -19.94
CA SER A 584 9.59 -35.50 -20.39
C SER A 584 8.85 -35.41 -21.74
N ASN A 585 8.77 -36.55 -22.43
CA ASN A 585 7.94 -36.79 -23.61
C ASN A 585 7.01 -37.97 -23.35
N ILE A 586 5.82 -37.93 -23.91
CA ILE A 586 4.88 -39.05 -23.96
C ILE A 586 5.29 -39.96 -25.12
N LYS A 587 5.69 -41.19 -24.80
CA LYS A 587 5.97 -42.24 -25.77
C LYS A 587 4.70 -43.02 -26.05
N VAL A 588 4.27 -43.03 -27.30
CA VAL A 588 3.14 -43.81 -27.78
C VAL A 588 3.67 -44.94 -28.63
N THR A 589 3.63 -46.17 -28.12
CA THR A 589 4.05 -47.35 -28.89
C THR A 589 2.82 -48.00 -29.50
N SER A 590 2.88 -48.34 -30.79
CA SER A 590 1.74 -48.90 -31.51
C SER A 590 2.08 -50.21 -32.20
N SER A 591 1.08 -51.06 -32.37
CA SER A 591 1.08 -52.19 -33.30
C SER A 591 -0.21 -52.21 -34.12
N ARG A 592 -0.10 -52.61 -35.38
CA ARG A 592 -1.21 -52.61 -36.36
C ARG A 592 -1.51 -54.02 -36.86
N SER A 593 -2.79 -54.33 -37.05
CA SER A 593 -3.26 -55.58 -37.65
C SER A 593 -3.02 -55.60 -39.17
N GLN A 594 -2.86 -56.80 -39.74
CA GLN A 594 -2.69 -57.00 -41.18
C GLN A 594 -3.94 -56.54 -41.94
N GLY A 595 -3.79 -55.66 -42.94
CA GLY A 595 -4.90 -55.09 -43.72
C GLY A 595 -5.32 -53.66 -43.34
N VAL A 596 -4.78 -53.07 -42.27
CA VAL A 596 -5.00 -51.65 -41.95
C VAL A 596 -4.15 -50.76 -42.86
N SER A 597 -4.78 -49.88 -43.64
CA SER A 597 -4.08 -48.95 -44.53
C SER A 597 -3.28 -47.90 -43.75
N ASP A 598 -2.22 -47.37 -44.36
CA ASP A 598 -1.41 -46.29 -43.75
C ASP A 598 -2.26 -45.05 -43.44
N ALA A 599 -3.26 -44.76 -44.27
CA ALA A 599 -4.20 -43.67 -44.05
C ALA A 599 -5.05 -43.89 -42.79
N ALA A 600 -5.60 -45.09 -42.59
CA ALA A 600 -6.37 -45.43 -41.40
C ALA A 600 -5.49 -45.43 -40.14
N TYR A 601 -4.28 -45.99 -40.22
CA TYR A 601 -3.31 -45.96 -39.12
C TYR A 601 -2.94 -44.53 -38.71
N LYS A 602 -2.69 -43.65 -39.68
CA LYS A 602 -2.41 -42.23 -39.43
C LYS A 602 -3.56 -41.54 -38.70
N GLN A 603 -4.81 -41.81 -39.11
CA GLN A 603 -5.98 -41.26 -38.42
C GLN A 603 -6.05 -41.69 -36.95
N TYR A 604 -5.68 -42.93 -36.61
CA TYR A 604 -5.64 -43.37 -35.21
C TYR A 604 -4.57 -42.65 -34.40
N CYS A 605 -3.37 -42.47 -34.96
CA CYS A 605 -2.29 -41.70 -34.34
C CYS A 605 -2.70 -40.23 -34.12
N ASP A 606 -3.27 -39.58 -35.15
CA ASP A 606 -3.72 -38.19 -35.09
C ASP A 606 -4.76 -37.97 -34.00
N ARG A 607 -5.63 -38.96 -33.75
CA ARG A 607 -6.62 -38.89 -32.67
C ARG A 607 -5.99 -38.98 -31.28
N ILE A 608 -5.00 -39.86 -31.06
CA ILE A 608 -4.26 -39.93 -29.79
C ILE A 608 -3.47 -38.63 -29.56
N GLU A 609 -2.81 -38.12 -30.60
CA GLU A 609 -2.11 -36.83 -30.55
C GLU A 609 -3.08 -35.72 -30.15
N LYS A 610 -4.23 -35.62 -30.84
CA LYS A 610 -5.26 -34.62 -30.53
C LYS A 610 -5.74 -34.74 -29.08
N ALA A 611 -5.96 -35.95 -28.56
CA ALA A 611 -6.43 -36.15 -27.20
C ALA A 611 -5.45 -35.59 -26.15
N PHE A 612 -4.14 -35.74 -26.36
CA PHE A 612 -3.13 -35.12 -25.49
C PHE A 612 -2.99 -33.61 -25.72
N ARG A 613 -3.15 -33.13 -26.95
CA ARG A 613 -3.17 -31.69 -27.25
C ARG A 613 -4.35 -30.98 -26.59
N ASP A 614 -5.52 -31.61 -26.56
CA ASP A 614 -6.70 -31.09 -25.85
C ASP A 614 -6.45 -31.02 -24.32
N LEU A 615 -5.57 -31.86 -23.78
CA LEU A 615 -5.10 -31.79 -22.38
C LEU A 615 -3.97 -30.76 -22.16
N GLY A 616 -3.49 -30.10 -23.22
CA GLY A 616 -2.45 -29.07 -23.15
C GLY A 616 -1.02 -29.58 -23.35
N VAL A 617 -0.83 -30.77 -23.94
CA VAL A 617 0.50 -31.28 -24.31
C VAL A 617 0.88 -30.77 -25.71
N ALA A 618 2.08 -30.21 -25.86
CA ALA A 618 2.60 -29.78 -27.15
C ALA A 618 2.93 -30.99 -28.05
N LYS A 619 2.78 -30.86 -29.37
CA LYS A 619 2.92 -31.99 -30.33
C LYS A 619 4.32 -32.60 -30.28
N GLU A 620 5.33 -31.76 -30.17
CA GLU A 620 6.75 -32.09 -30.05
C GLU A 620 7.07 -32.97 -28.83
N HIS A 621 6.20 -33.00 -27.82
CA HIS A 621 6.34 -33.84 -26.64
C HIS A 621 5.66 -35.21 -26.79
N ILE A 622 5.06 -35.52 -27.94
CA ILE A 622 4.38 -36.80 -28.20
C ILE A 622 5.17 -37.56 -29.27
N GLN A 623 5.73 -38.70 -28.90
CA GLN A 623 6.63 -39.49 -29.76
C GLN A 623 6.00 -40.84 -30.07
N PHE A 624 5.67 -41.06 -31.34
CA PHE A 624 5.12 -42.33 -31.81
C PHE A 624 6.23 -43.30 -32.22
N VAL A 625 6.15 -44.53 -31.72
CA VAL A 625 7.03 -45.64 -32.09
C VAL A 625 6.17 -46.78 -32.61
N CYS A 626 6.16 -46.98 -33.92
CA CYS A 626 5.43 -48.10 -34.53
C CYS A 626 6.29 -49.36 -34.51
N ARG A 627 5.79 -50.44 -33.90
CA ARG A 627 6.37 -51.78 -34.02
C ARG A 627 5.65 -52.49 -35.18
N GLN A 628 6.41 -53.16 -36.05
CA GLN A 628 5.92 -53.77 -37.31
C GLN A 628 4.66 -54.67 -37.13
N ALA A 629 3.93 -54.90 -38.23
CA ALA A 629 2.65 -55.62 -38.28
C ALA A 629 2.73 -56.99 -37.56
N GLY A 630 2.18 -57.04 -36.35
CA GLY A 630 2.16 -58.23 -35.50
C GLY A 630 0.82 -58.96 -35.58
N THR A 631 0.77 -60.15 -34.98
CA THR A 631 -0.39 -61.06 -35.00
C THR A 631 -1.71 -60.34 -34.70
N PRO A 632 -2.74 -60.48 -35.57
CA PRO A 632 -3.99 -59.76 -35.43
C PRO A 632 -4.67 -60.14 -34.11
N GLN A 633 -4.94 -59.16 -33.25
CA GLN A 633 -5.89 -59.36 -32.17
C GLN A 633 -7.31 -59.33 -32.76
N PRO A 634 -8.11 -60.40 -32.59
CA PRO A 634 -9.43 -60.49 -33.20
C PRO A 634 -10.29 -59.26 -32.84
N GLY A 635 -10.81 -58.57 -33.87
CA GLY A 635 -11.72 -57.43 -33.69
C GLY A 635 -11.06 -56.05 -33.51
N HIS A 636 -9.73 -55.94 -33.50
CA HIS A 636 -9.03 -54.65 -33.32
C HIS A 636 -8.11 -54.27 -34.49
N ALA A 637 -8.19 -53.01 -34.92
CA ALA A 637 -7.38 -52.43 -36.00
C ALA A 637 -5.97 -52.06 -35.51
N CYS A 638 -5.86 -51.42 -34.34
CA CYS A 638 -4.59 -50.98 -33.76
C CYS A 638 -4.61 -51.07 -32.24
N ARG A 639 -3.45 -51.44 -31.67
CA ARG A 639 -3.16 -51.42 -30.23
C ARG A 639 -2.13 -50.33 -29.96
N PHE A 640 -2.38 -49.48 -28.97
CA PHE A 640 -1.42 -48.48 -28.50
C PHE A 640 -1.12 -48.68 -27.01
N THR A 641 0.14 -48.55 -26.63
CA THR A 641 0.58 -48.42 -25.23
C THR A 641 1.19 -47.05 -25.01
N LEU A 642 0.93 -46.48 -23.84
CA LEU A 642 1.38 -45.15 -23.46
C LEU A 642 2.49 -45.27 -22.42
N GLY A 643 3.47 -44.36 -22.49
CA GLY A 643 4.50 -44.22 -21.49
C GLY A 643 5.01 -42.80 -21.39
N VAL A 644 5.69 -42.47 -20.30
CA VAL A 644 6.39 -41.20 -20.11
C VAL A 644 7.89 -41.50 -20.06
N GLN A 645 8.66 -40.81 -20.89
CA GLN A 645 10.12 -40.90 -20.90
C GLN A 645 10.74 -39.50 -20.76
N THR A 646 11.98 -39.38 -20.31
CA THR A 646 12.66 -38.08 -20.19
C THR A 646 14.15 -38.23 -20.47
N LYS A 647 14.82 -37.12 -20.78
CA LYS A 647 16.30 -37.03 -20.79
C LYS A 647 16.84 -36.39 -19.50
N GLY A 648 15.97 -36.00 -18.58
CA GLY A 648 16.32 -35.40 -17.30
C GLY A 648 16.79 -36.45 -16.29
N MET A 649 18.07 -36.38 -15.89
CA MET A 649 18.69 -37.31 -14.94
C MET A 649 17.95 -37.37 -13.59
N ARG A 650 17.25 -36.30 -13.19
CA ARG A 650 16.45 -36.24 -11.94
C ARG A 650 15.31 -37.27 -11.87
N ALA A 651 14.89 -37.84 -13.00
CA ALA A 651 13.83 -38.86 -13.02
C ALA A 651 14.36 -40.28 -12.79
N ILE A 652 15.67 -40.50 -12.75
CA ILE A 652 16.27 -41.83 -12.55
C ILE A 652 15.79 -42.49 -11.25
N PRO A 653 15.75 -41.82 -10.08
CA PRO A 653 15.22 -42.44 -8.86
C PRO A 653 13.73 -42.82 -8.93
N GLN A 654 12.97 -42.23 -9.86
CA GLN A 654 11.56 -42.57 -10.09
C GLN A 654 11.41 -43.75 -11.06
N ALA A 655 12.36 -43.89 -11.98
CA ALA A 655 12.39 -44.98 -12.97
C ALA A 655 13.02 -46.28 -12.42
N PHE A 656 13.92 -46.18 -11.43
CA PHE A 656 14.65 -47.30 -10.86
C PHE A 656 14.55 -47.28 -9.34
N GLU A 657 13.80 -48.23 -8.78
CA GLU A 657 13.54 -48.31 -7.34
C GLU A 657 14.84 -48.55 -6.56
N GLY A 658 15.01 -47.82 -5.45
CA GLY A 658 16.19 -47.94 -4.59
C GLY A 658 17.43 -47.18 -5.07
N VAL A 659 17.45 -46.66 -6.31
CA VAL A 659 18.59 -45.89 -6.86
C VAL A 659 18.53 -44.43 -6.41
N ARG A 660 19.62 -43.93 -5.84
CA ARG A 660 19.80 -42.50 -5.51
C ARG A 660 20.91 -41.91 -6.35
N ILE A 661 20.73 -40.66 -6.76
CA ILE A 661 21.71 -39.92 -7.56
C ILE A 661 22.11 -38.61 -6.87
N LYS A 662 23.37 -38.24 -7.04
CA LYS A 662 23.91 -36.91 -6.74
C LYS A 662 24.72 -36.45 -7.95
N ASN A 663 24.57 -35.18 -8.31
CA ASN A 663 25.29 -34.59 -9.43
C ASN A 663 25.79 -33.21 -9.04
N GLY A 664 27.04 -32.94 -9.38
CA GLY A 664 27.73 -31.69 -9.13
C GLY A 664 28.73 -31.78 -7.98
N PHE A 665 29.12 -30.64 -7.44
CA PHE A 665 30.17 -30.58 -6.42
C PHE A 665 29.79 -31.28 -5.12
N MET A 666 30.61 -32.25 -4.73
CA MET A 666 30.50 -33.00 -3.49
C MET A 666 31.76 -32.78 -2.65
N LYS A 667 31.57 -32.27 -1.44
CA LYS A 667 32.65 -32.09 -0.46
C LYS A 667 33.28 -33.43 -0.12
N LYS A 668 34.60 -33.46 0.12
CA LYS A 668 35.33 -34.66 0.52
C LYS A 668 34.68 -35.41 1.70
N SER A 669 34.15 -34.68 2.68
CA SER A 669 33.47 -35.25 3.86
C SER A 669 32.12 -35.92 3.56
N THR A 670 31.56 -35.69 2.37
CA THR A 670 30.25 -36.22 1.94
C THR A 670 30.37 -37.36 0.93
N LEU A 671 31.60 -37.70 0.55
CA LEU A 671 31.89 -38.77 -0.40
C LEU A 671 31.89 -40.13 0.30
N PRO A 672 31.42 -41.19 -0.38
CA PRO A 672 31.45 -42.55 0.14
C PRO A 672 32.89 -43.02 0.39
N ALA A 673 33.06 -43.88 1.40
CA ALA A 673 34.35 -44.52 1.66
C ALA A 673 34.74 -45.42 0.48
N GLY A 674 36.02 -45.36 0.06
CA GLY A 674 36.55 -46.17 -1.06
C GLY A 674 36.63 -45.47 -2.41
N ILE A 675 36.08 -44.25 -2.57
CA ILE A 675 36.24 -43.48 -3.81
C ILE A 675 37.68 -42.96 -3.99
N ALA A 676 38.27 -43.14 -5.17
CA ALA A 676 39.52 -42.46 -5.51
C ALA A 676 39.23 -41.02 -5.96
N LEU A 677 39.94 -40.05 -5.39
CA LEU A 677 39.81 -38.63 -5.76
C LEU A 677 40.63 -38.31 -7.02
N LYS A 678 40.27 -38.93 -8.15
CA LYS A 678 40.84 -38.70 -9.46
C LYS A 678 39.75 -38.73 -10.54
N PRO A 679 39.86 -37.94 -11.62
CA PRO A 679 38.91 -38.00 -12.72
C PRO A 679 38.76 -39.41 -13.29
N GLY A 680 37.55 -39.76 -13.68
CA GLY A 680 37.20 -41.05 -14.27
C GLY A 680 36.04 -41.77 -13.57
N VAL A 681 35.59 -42.83 -14.24
CA VAL A 681 34.50 -43.69 -13.78
C VAL A 681 35.04 -44.75 -12.83
N GLN A 682 34.35 -44.95 -11.72
CA GLN A 682 34.72 -45.89 -10.67
C GLN A 682 33.47 -46.61 -10.19
N GLN A 683 33.59 -47.90 -9.92
CA GLN A 683 32.54 -48.74 -9.37
C GLN A 683 33.09 -49.51 -8.19
N PHE A 684 32.38 -49.49 -7.07
CA PHE A 684 32.79 -50.18 -5.85
C PHE A 684 31.59 -50.40 -4.93
N GLU A 685 31.76 -51.27 -3.95
CA GLU A 685 30.80 -51.53 -2.89
C GLU A 685 31.37 -51.09 -1.54
N SER A 686 30.55 -50.45 -0.71
CA SER A 686 30.91 -50.10 0.66
C SER A 686 29.65 -50.17 1.53
N ASP A 687 29.75 -50.86 2.67
CA ASP A 687 28.67 -51.07 3.65
C ASP A 687 27.35 -51.60 3.04
N GLY A 688 27.45 -52.53 2.09
CA GLY A 688 26.29 -53.12 1.40
C GLY A 688 25.57 -52.16 0.46
N ILE A 689 26.23 -51.09 0.02
CA ILE A 689 25.75 -50.15 -0.99
C ILE A 689 26.70 -50.18 -2.18
N TYR A 690 26.15 -50.42 -3.37
CA TYR A 690 26.86 -50.34 -4.63
C TYR A 690 26.90 -48.90 -5.12
N TYR A 691 28.06 -48.45 -5.57
CA TYR A 691 28.29 -47.11 -6.10
C TYR A 691 28.78 -47.17 -7.54
N TRP A 692 28.26 -46.26 -8.36
CA TRP A 692 28.86 -45.87 -9.63
C TRP A 692 29.14 -44.38 -9.58
N VAL A 693 30.40 -43.98 -9.73
CA VAL A 693 30.80 -42.58 -9.63
C VAL A 693 31.64 -42.19 -10.83
N ASN A 694 31.22 -41.15 -11.54
CA ASN A 694 32.03 -40.50 -12.56
C ASN A 694 32.55 -39.18 -12.03
N VAL A 695 33.81 -39.16 -11.62
CA VAL A 695 34.49 -37.95 -11.16
C VAL A 695 34.92 -37.15 -12.38
N GLN A 696 34.43 -35.92 -12.50
CA GLN A 696 34.71 -35.02 -13.61
C GLN A 696 35.88 -34.10 -13.29
N ASP A 697 35.90 -33.52 -12.09
CA ASP A 697 36.97 -32.63 -11.63
C ASP A 697 37.24 -32.83 -10.13
N VAL A 698 38.46 -32.53 -9.69
CA VAL A 698 38.89 -32.67 -8.29
C VAL A 698 39.38 -31.31 -7.80
N GLN A 699 38.69 -30.77 -6.80
CA GLN A 699 39.08 -29.53 -6.14
C GLN A 699 39.83 -29.85 -4.85
N THR A 700 41.02 -29.27 -4.69
CA THR A 700 41.81 -29.41 -3.47
C THR A 700 41.48 -28.30 -2.47
N ASP A 701 41.68 -28.60 -1.19
CA ASP A 701 41.62 -27.59 -0.13
C ASP A 701 42.66 -26.50 -0.40
N ARG A 702 42.21 -25.25 -0.51
CA ARG A 702 43.10 -24.10 -0.66
C ARG A 702 42.52 -22.83 -0.02
N PRO A 703 43.35 -21.89 0.41
CA PRO A 703 42.89 -20.55 0.75
C PRO A 703 42.16 -19.89 -0.42
N LYS A 704 41.11 -19.11 -0.11
CA LYS A 704 40.50 -18.22 -1.10
C LYS A 704 41.45 -17.08 -1.46
N THR A 705 41.43 -16.71 -2.74
CA THR A 705 42.18 -15.59 -3.32
C THR A 705 41.55 -14.25 -2.95
N LEU A 706 42.30 -13.16 -3.13
CA LEU A 706 41.79 -11.80 -2.90
C LEU A 706 40.51 -11.52 -3.69
N GLU A 707 40.43 -11.90 -4.96
CA GLU A 707 39.22 -11.65 -5.76
C GLU A 707 37.99 -12.42 -5.23
N GLU A 708 38.19 -13.63 -4.68
CA GLU A 708 37.12 -14.43 -4.06
C GLU A 708 36.61 -13.85 -2.73
N ILE A 709 37.40 -13.02 -2.04
CA ILE A 709 37.04 -12.42 -0.73
C ILE A 709 37.13 -10.88 -0.69
N LYS A 710 37.20 -10.24 -1.86
CA LYS A 710 37.53 -8.82 -2.02
C LYS A 710 36.68 -7.88 -1.17
N GLY A 711 35.37 -8.13 -1.09
CA GLY A 711 34.46 -7.32 -0.29
C GLY A 711 34.79 -7.33 1.21
N PHE A 712 35.24 -8.47 1.75
CA PHE A 712 35.65 -8.59 3.14
C PHE A 712 36.97 -7.84 3.39
N VAL A 713 37.95 -8.02 2.50
CA VAL A 713 39.24 -7.35 2.60
C VAL A 713 39.08 -5.83 2.47
N ILE A 714 38.22 -5.34 1.57
CA ILE A 714 37.92 -3.90 1.43
C ILE A 714 37.37 -3.34 2.74
N ARG A 715 36.41 -4.03 3.36
CA ARG A 715 35.82 -3.59 4.63
C ARG A 715 36.86 -3.53 5.75
N ASP A 716 37.68 -4.57 5.90
CA ASP A 716 38.70 -4.62 6.95
C ASP A 716 39.79 -3.56 6.72
N TYR A 717 40.18 -3.35 5.45
CA TYR A 717 41.10 -2.28 5.05
C TYR A 717 40.51 -0.89 5.30
N GLN A 718 39.24 -0.67 4.99
CA GLN A 718 38.52 0.57 5.31
C GLN A 718 38.53 0.85 6.82
N GLN A 719 38.32 -0.17 7.65
CA GLN A 719 38.37 -0.03 9.11
C GLN A 719 39.77 0.35 9.60
N ALA A 720 40.83 -0.25 9.03
CA ALA A 720 42.21 0.12 9.34
C ALA A 720 42.53 1.57 8.93
N GLN A 721 42.09 1.99 7.73
CA GLN A 721 42.25 3.37 7.26
C GLN A 721 41.45 4.37 8.11
N GLU A 722 40.24 4.00 8.55
CA GLU A 722 39.42 4.83 9.43
C GLU A 722 40.12 5.07 10.78
N LYS A 723 40.72 4.03 11.37
CA LYS A 723 41.51 4.15 12.61
C LYS A 723 42.70 5.09 12.43
N SER A 724 43.44 4.96 11.33
CA SER A 724 44.58 5.84 11.01
C SER A 724 44.13 7.30 10.79
N TRP A 725 43.04 7.48 10.05
CA TRP A 725 42.46 8.80 9.78
C TRP A 725 41.94 9.47 11.05
N MET A 726 41.26 8.73 11.93
CA MET A 726 40.84 9.23 13.23
C MET A 726 42.02 9.64 14.12
N ALA A 727 43.12 8.89 14.12
CA ALA A 727 44.32 9.28 14.83
C ALA A 727 44.91 10.61 14.30
N LYS A 728 44.84 10.85 12.99
CA LYS A 728 45.23 12.15 12.39
C LYS A 728 44.29 13.27 12.83
N LEU A 729 42.97 13.02 12.85
CA LEU A 729 42.00 14.00 13.34
C LEU A 729 42.27 14.34 14.81
N ARG A 730 42.47 13.37 15.69
CA ARG A 730 42.78 13.62 17.11
C ARG A 730 44.02 14.50 17.31
N LYS A 731 45.03 14.36 16.45
CA LYS A 731 46.23 15.22 16.48
C LYS A 731 45.99 16.62 15.91
N ALA A 732 45.04 16.77 15.01
CA ALA A 732 44.75 18.02 14.31
C ALA A 732 43.89 18.99 15.13
N TYR A 733 43.20 18.52 16.18
CA TYR A 733 42.33 19.34 17.02
C TYR A 733 42.78 19.30 18.48
N LYS A 734 42.76 20.45 19.13
CA LYS A 734 43.04 20.61 20.55
C LYS A 734 41.80 20.27 21.36
N VAL A 735 41.84 19.17 22.11
CA VAL A 735 40.77 18.71 23.00
C VAL A 735 41.18 18.89 24.46
N LYS A 736 40.33 19.56 25.25
CA LYS A 736 40.53 19.75 26.69
C LYS A 736 39.32 19.21 27.44
N ILE A 737 39.51 18.14 28.22
CA ILE A 737 38.49 17.66 29.17
C ILE A 737 38.62 18.47 30.46
N LEU A 738 37.51 19.03 30.96
CA LEU A 738 37.53 19.86 32.15
C LEU A 738 37.33 18.99 33.40
N PRO A 739 38.22 19.04 34.41
CA PRO A 739 38.16 18.17 35.59
C PRO A 739 36.83 18.25 36.33
N GLU A 740 36.29 19.46 36.50
CA GLU A 740 35.03 19.67 37.21
C GLU A 740 33.83 19.09 36.47
N GLY A 741 33.77 19.26 35.14
CA GLY A 741 32.72 18.67 34.32
C GLY A 741 32.78 17.13 34.32
N LEU A 742 33.98 16.55 34.30
CA LEU A 742 34.16 15.10 34.38
C LEU A 742 33.72 14.53 35.74
N ARG A 743 34.05 15.22 36.84
CA ARG A 743 33.62 14.85 38.20
C ARG A 743 32.09 14.85 38.31
N LEU A 744 31.44 15.90 37.82
CA LEU A 744 29.97 16.01 37.83
C LEU A 744 29.31 14.90 36.98
N LEU A 745 29.86 14.60 35.80
CA LEU A 745 29.37 13.50 34.96
C LEU A 745 29.45 12.15 35.69
N GLN A 746 30.58 11.86 36.36
CA GLN A 746 30.76 10.63 37.14
C GLN A 746 29.75 10.52 38.28
N GLU A 747 29.48 11.62 39.00
CA GLU A 747 28.47 11.65 40.05
C GLU A 747 27.05 11.41 39.52
N MET A 748 26.73 11.98 38.35
CA MET A 748 25.43 11.79 37.71
C MET A 748 25.21 10.34 37.28
N ILE A 749 26.22 9.69 36.69
CA ILE A 749 26.14 8.28 36.28
C ILE A 749 25.91 7.37 37.51
N LYS A 750 26.71 7.53 38.58
CA LYS A 750 26.57 6.76 39.84
C LYS A 750 25.20 6.93 40.50
N LYS A 751 24.62 8.13 40.49
CA LYS A 751 23.28 8.38 41.06
C LYS A 751 22.14 7.74 40.27
N THR A 752 22.35 7.48 38.98
CA THR A 752 21.35 6.82 38.11
C THR A 752 21.28 5.32 38.40
N GLU A 753 22.27 4.74 39.08
CA GLU A 753 22.30 3.34 39.54
C GLU A 753 21.50 3.11 40.84
N ALA A 754 21.21 4.17 41.59
CA ALA A 754 20.56 4.10 42.91
C ALA A 754 19.03 4.29 42.90
N LYS A 755 18.42 4.42 41.70
CA LYS A 755 16.98 4.55 41.46
C LYS A 755 16.51 3.46 40.52
#